data_AF-A0A255UBR9-F1
#
_entry.id   AF-A0A255UBR9-F1
#
_cell.length_a   1.000
_cell.length_b   1.000
_cell.length_c   1.000
_cell.angle_alpha   90.00
_cell.angle_beta   90.00
_cell.angle_gamma   90.00
#
_symmetry.space_group_name_H-M   'P 1'
#
loop_
_entity.id
_entity.type
_entity.pdbx_description
1 polymer ?
#
loop_
_entity_poly.entity_id
_entity_poly.type
_entity_poly.pdbx_seq_one_letter_code
_entity_poly.pdbx_strand_id
1 'polypeptide(L)'
;MAENNIQKTLTSFIKNQLDEKAKEIANLIFVFVGVEQYVNMDVFMKQLADKNTFFQNGNKSVFSSSWFAEVFSTLNMALTNPELDYTILSFAQFSYLISYIQPDFFKERLVIVQDGFRALLPLPKENFIEKTEAENIEERSEAMPIYMAEQMQIGNNYYYSAKMPIEVFTTLNIFSNKKALQLLPYDNEHEVIDTATDPYGLDTFINQCLHEDSFNKNVIVKVFKKQPMNRQEKVKLEKVNWLLSQFGGQLFELDEKAVEEEFIPSEETTNLLKRYWGQDASFRELRVYKDPNYGKEIVSISQGLIVETIINEYKNAKENKEVKDLFLTAPTGAGKSLLFQLPAFYVSQNHDVTIVVSPLIALMKDQVEQIRQERGFEKVYFLNSELSLIDRDKVIEDCQNGEIDVIYLSPELLLSYDITYFIGKERKLGLLVIDEAHLITTWGRDFRVDYWFLGQHINKIRKNYGYRFPMVAVTATAIYGGDNDMVFDSRSSLYMHDPHTYIGEVKRNNITFVIDNHEKYTSNYDSEKEKETVNFVEAIDEAGVKTIVYAPYRKHIDNIVQRLEADGKDGIAVAYHSGLTADSKNLAYNSFKDNETKVMISTKAFGMGVDIPDIQLVYHHAPSGLLPDYVQEVGRAARKPEIQGFAALSYAIEDQRYSKILHGISALRQYQIREVLNKIYKIFEAGGRKRNMLVSADDFSYIFDGTVDYDQKVMTSLMMIEKDYLAKFRFNVLVARPKKLFVKVYCRVNSFGLNLLFQDYKGCFKKLENKSNDQHIVELDLDKVWKKNFSDRSFPMIKREFYEGTLFNDSNVDCKPQVKVMFNLETDFKSAYRKIAMFLDVMQSTLSRLTGHYFTDKELDDALLPYISKKETREKLVKFILTTYSSRPKQNQADKDAFLQRRRNAKQEQQYRVFNGQYTNNFAKLKRRMLKLFEGASKSNSYVFTSHDSEYLTNYIRLGSLMEILGIGSYESRGGDNPMIFIRINDPRRIKQDAEDAKYNNSLLSNIEKRHRSSSEIFDHFFLHSFDNEERWNFIEDFFLGDSNDELFEKYPGGERNHIDIVAYVKNHMGDTTIGDNNSSSKSKAVSTFVPQEGRKYMSNDLITLDGQTKHVSKWLIENPIELDKARRKFSLIFDQEIFVILMSKLRHYHFPYYRDMMGLKLQIGFPGYERPVAANLPYHDAPLQFYKWWRKNEDNISMTKVEIISLLLKVNTINPNALVKKHKELLSKLGK
;
A
#
# COMPACT_ATOMS: atom_id res chain seq x y z
N MET A 1 -38.69 -41.27 -6.72
CA MET A 1 -39.26 -40.11 -7.44
C MET A 1 -39.92 -39.19 -6.43
N ALA A 2 -39.12 -38.47 -5.65
CA ALA A 2 -39.58 -37.28 -4.93
C ALA A 2 -39.10 -36.12 -5.80
N GLU A 3 -39.95 -35.62 -6.69
CA GLU A 3 -39.63 -34.38 -7.40
C GLU A 3 -39.57 -33.23 -6.38
N ASN A 4 -38.33 -32.84 -6.06
CA ASN A 4 -37.82 -31.58 -5.51
C ASN A 4 -38.88 -30.53 -5.17
N ASN A 5 -39.19 -30.41 -3.88
CA ASN A 5 -39.99 -29.29 -3.35
C ASN A 5 -39.27 -27.93 -3.59
N ILE A 6 -37.92 -27.94 -3.64
CA ILE A 6 -37.08 -26.76 -3.86
C ILE A 6 -37.14 -26.30 -5.32
N GLN A 7 -36.81 -27.17 -6.28
CA GLN A 7 -36.80 -26.83 -7.71
C GLN A 7 -38.18 -26.40 -8.22
N LYS A 8 -39.27 -27.04 -7.75
CA LYS A 8 -40.65 -26.62 -8.09
C LYS A 8 -40.95 -25.21 -7.59
N THR A 9 -40.59 -24.91 -6.34
CA THR A 9 -40.80 -23.59 -5.73
C THR A 9 -40.02 -22.50 -6.46
N LEU A 10 -38.74 -22.73 -6.76
CA LEU A 10 -37.89 -21.78 -7.49
C LEU A 10 -38.36 -21.58 -8.94
N THR A 11 -38.78 -22.65 -9.62
CA THR A 11 -39.31 -22.58 -11.00
C THR A 11 -40.55 -21.68 -11.08
N SER A 12 -41.50 -21.87 -10.16
CA SER A 12 -42.71 -21.04 -10.09
C SER A 12 -42.38 -19.57 -9.84
N PHE A 13 -41.47 -19.30 -8.91
CA PHE A 13 -41.04 -17.95 -8.58
C PHE A 13 -40.37 -17.24 -9.77
N ILE A 14 -39.44 -17.90 -10.47
CA ILE A 14 -38.74 -17.34 -11.62
C ILE A 14 -39.71 -17.09 -12.78
N LYS A 15 -40.63 -18.03 -13.04
CA LYS A 15 -41.65 -17.86 -14.09
C LYS A 15 -42.49 -16.60 -13.86
N ASN A 16 -42.97 -16.38 -12.64
CA ASN A 16 -43.77 -15.19 -12.31
C ASN A 16 -43.01 -13.88 -12.59
N GLN A 17 -41.71 -13.82 -12.27
CA GLN A 17 -40.87 -12.65 -12.53
C GLN A 17 -40.65 -12.40 -14.02
N LEU A 18 -40.45 -13.45 -14.82
CA LEU A 18 -40.29 -13.33 -16.27
C LEU A 18 -41.59 -12.89 -16.96
N ASP A 19 -42.71 -13.50 -16.58
CA ASP A 19 -44.03 -13.18 -17.12
C ASP A 19 -44.45 -11.74 -16.74
N GLU A 20 -44.09 -11.25 -15.56
CA GLU A 20 -44.29 -9.85 -15.17
C GLU A 20 -43.47 -8.90 -16.06
N LYS A 21 -42.19 -9.22 -16.30
CA LYS A 21 -41.32 -8.37 -17.13
C LYS A 21 -41.71 -8.39 -18.60
N ALA A 22 -42.19 -9.52 -19.10
CA ALA A 22 -42.68 -9.69 -20.47
C ALA A 22 -43.91 -8.81 -20.79
N LYS A 23 -44.68 -8.38 -19.78
CA LYS A 23 -45.82 -7.46 -19.97
C LYS A 23 -45.40 -6.03 -20.30
N GLU A 24 -44.17 -5.64 -19.98
CA GLU A 24 -43.67 -4.27 -20.23
C GLU A 24 -43.23 -4.07 -21.69
N ILE A 25 -42.63 -5.09 -22.31
CA ILE A 25 -42.02 -5.02 -23.64
C ILE A 25 -42.35 -6.31 -24.40
N ALA A 26 -43.06 -6.19 -25.53
CA ALA A 26 -43.37 -7.34 -26.38
C ALA A 26 -42.10 -7.92 -27.03
N ASN A 27 -42.06 -9.26 -27.17
CA ASN A 27 -40.96 -10.00 -27.81
C ASN A 27 -39.60 -9.85 -27.10
N LEU A 28 -39.60 -9.91 -25.77
CA LEU A 28 -38.39 -9.91 -24.96
C LEU A 28 -37.55 -11.18 -25.20
N ILE A 29 -36.23 -11.01 -25.21
CA ILE A 29 -35.24 -12.09 -25.24
C ILE A 29 -34.59 -12.16 -23.87
N PHE A 30 -34.85 -13.22 -23.13
CA PHE A 30 -34.17 -13.50 -21.86
C PHE A 30 -32.92 -14.34 -22.12
N VAL A 31 -31.79 -13.91 -21.56
CA VAL A 31 -30.55 -14.69 -21.59
C VAL A 31 -30.30 -15.21 -20.19
N PHE A 32 -30.39 -16.53 -19.99
CA PHE A 32 -30.12 -17.12 -18.68
C PHE A 32 -28.62 -17.29 -18.47
N VAL A 33 -28.17 -16.95 -17.27
CA VAL A 33 -26.78 -17.17 -16.85
C VAL A 33 -26.74 -17.80 -15.47
N GLY A 34 -26.40 -19.09 -15.40
CA GLY A 34 -26.32 -19.85 -14.15
C GLY A 34 -27.67 -20.18 -13.53
N VAL A 35 -28.76 -19.60 -14.05
CA VAL A 35 -30.12 -19.77 -13.53
C VAL A 35 -30.70 -21.13 -13.89
N GLU A 36 -30.17 -21.79 -14.93
CA GLU A 36 -30.73 -23.02 -15.49
C GLU A 36 -30.78 -24.16 -14.46
N GLN A 37 -29.91 -24.11 -13.45
CA GLN A 37 -29.80 -25.12 -12.40
C GLN A 37 -30.89 -25.04 -11.33
N TYR A 38 -31.53 -23.88 -11.16
CA TYR A 38 -32.60 -23.69 -10.17
C TYR A 38 -33.97 -24.11 -10.68
N VAL A 39 -34.10 -24.33 -12.00
CA VAL A 39 -35.36 -24.32 -12.71
C VAL A 39 -35.59 -25.65 -13.38
N ASN A 40 -36.81 -26.17 -13.31
CA ASN A 40 -37.22 -27.23 -14.21
C ASN A 40 -37.47 -26.63 -15.61
N MET A 41 -36.52 -26.86 -16.52
CA MET A 41 -36.56 -26.29 -17.87
C MET A 41 -37.67 -26.89 -18.75
N ASP A 42 -38.30 -28.00 -18.36
CA ASP A 42 -39.47 -28.56 -19.06
C ASP A 42 -40.62 -27.55 -19.12
N VAL A 43 -40.74 -26.67 -18.12
CA VAL A 43 -41.75 -25.61 -18.06
C VAL A 43 -41.56 -24.54 -19.15
N PHE A 44 -40.32 -24.34 -19.62
CA PHE A 44 -39.95 -23.30 -20.59
C PHE A 44 -39.68 -23.84 -22.01
N MET A 45 -40.03 -25.10 -22.27
CA MET A 45 -39.71 -25.79 -23.53
C MET A 45 -40.28 -25.12 -24.80
N LYS A 46 -41.32 -24.29 -24.71
CA LYS A 46 -41.86 -23.59 -25.88
C LYS A 46 -41.10 -22.29 -26.19
N GLN A 47 -40.46 -21.69 -25.18
CA GLN A 47 -39.80 -20.40 -25.25
C GLN A 47 -38.31 -20.49 -25.61
N LEU A 48 -37.71 -21.69 -25.62
CA LEU A 48 -36.29 -21.86 -25.97
C LEU A 48 -36.04 -21.63 -27.47
N ALA A 49 -35.06 -20.79 -27.81
CA ALA A 49 -34.71 -20.50 -29.20
C ALA A 49 -34.10 -21.71 -29.95
N ASP A 50 -33.29 -22.51 -29.26
CA ASP A 50 -32.77 -23.79 -29.74
C ASP A 50 -32.54 -24.73 -28.56
N LYS A 51 -33.27 -25.84 -28.56
CA LYS A 51 -33.30 -26.83 -27.47
C LYS A 51 -32.06 -27.72 -27.47
N ASN A 52 -31.52 -28.04 -28.65
CA ASN A 52 -30.47 -29.03 -28.80
C ASN A 52 -29.14 -28.51 -28.24
N THR A 53 -28.89 -27.21 -28.38
CA THR A 53 -27.65 -26.57 -27.93
C THR A 53 -27.78 -25.81 -26.61
N PHE A 54 -28.98 -25.72 -26.01
CA PHE A 54 -29.23 -24.87 -24.84
C PHE A 54 -28.29 -25.17 -23.66
N PHE A 55 -28.14 -26.46 -23.33
CA PHE A 55 -27.26 -26.93 -22.25
C PHE A 55 -25.83 -27.27 -22.71
N GLN A 56 -25.51 -27.08 -24.00
CA GLN A 56 -24.19 -27.43 -24.52
C GLN A 56 -23.20 -26.29 -24.23
N ASN A 57 -22.11 -26.64 -23.55
CA ASN A 57 -20.91 -25.81 -23.52
C ASN A 57 -20.11 -26.11 -24.79
N GLY A 58 -19.75 -25.07 -25.56
CA GLY A 58 -19.20 -25.30 -26.89
C GLY A 58 -18.37 -24.16 -27.48
N ASN A 59 -17.59 -24.50 -28.51
CA ASN A 59 -16.86 -23.53 -29.31
C ASN A 59 -17.45 -23.41 -30.72
N LYS A 60 -16.66 -22.90 -31.70
CA LYS A 60 -17.12 -22.80 -33.10
C LYS A 60 -17.55 -24.15 -33.72
N SER A 61 -17.15 -25.28 -33.15
CA SER A 61 -17.62 -26.60 -33.59
C SER A 61 -19.10 -26.83 -33.27
N VAL A 62 -19.61 -26.22 -32.19
CA VAL A 62 -21.02 -26.29 -31.77
C VAL A 62 -21.80 -25.11 -32.34
N PHE A 63 -21.25 -23.90 -32.22
CA PHE A 63 -21.88 -22.64 -32.63
C PHE A 63 -21.33 -22.15 -33.98
N SER A 64 -21.57 -22.94 -35.03
CA SER A 64 -21.12 -22.65 -36.38
C SER A 64 -21.90 -21.51 -37.05
N SER A 65 -21.46 -21.08 -38.24
CA SER A 65 -22.19 -20.11 -39.05
C SER A 65 -23.56 -20.63 -39.51
N SER A 66 -23.71 -21.94 -39.69
CA SER A 66 -25.01 -22.55 -40.02
C SER A 66 -25.97 -22.53 -38.84
N TRP A 67 -25.48 -22.87 -37.64
CA TRP A 67 -26.24 -22.75 -36.40
C TRP A 67 -26.72 -21.32 -36.16
N PHE A 68 -25.83 -20.34 -36.39
CA PHE A 68 -26.17 -18.93 -36.28
C PHE A 68 -27.36 -18.54 -37.17
N ALA A 69 -27.35 -18.98 -38.44
CA ALA A 69 -28.42 -18.65 -39.39
C ALA A 69 -29.78 -19.22 -38.96
N GLU A 70 -29.78 -20.44 -38.42
CA GLU A 70 -30.99 -21.12 -37.91
C GLU A 70 -31.57 -20.40 -36.69
N VAL A 71 -30.76 -20.17 -35.65
CA VAL A 71 -31.20 -19.49 -34.42
C VAL A 71 -31.63 -18.05 -34.70
N PHE A 72 -30.91 -17.34 -35.57
CA PHE A 72 -31.28 -15.98 -35.94
C PHE A 72 -32.61 -15.93 -36.70
N SER A 73 -32.90 -16.92 -37.54
CA SER A 73 -34.22 -17.05 -38.19
C SER A 73 -35.33 -17.26 -37.17
N THR A 74 -35.12 -18.13 -36.18
CA THR A 74 -36.09 -18.38 -35.09
C THR A 74 -36.38 -17.12 -34.29
N LEU A 75 -35.34 -16.36 -33.92
CA LEU A 75 -35.49 -15.08 -33.19
C LEU A 75 -36.29 -14.04 -33.99
N ASN A 76 -36.17 -14.04 -35.32
CA ASN A 76 -36.97 -13.15 -36.18
C ASN A 76 -38.41 -13.64 -36.39
N MET A 77 -38.64 -14.96 -36.50
CA MET A 77 -39.99 -15.52 -36.63
C MET A 77 -40.84 -15.27 -35.38
N ALA A 78 -40.22 -15.30 -34.19
CA ALA A 78 -40.88 -14.96 -32.93
C ALA A 78 -41.52 -13.54 -32.95
N LEU A 79 -40.98 -12.60 -33.73
CA LEU A 79 -41.56 -11.25 -33.90
C LEU A 79 -42.97 -11.25 -34.51
N THR A 80 -43.33 -12.32 -35.21
CA THR A 80 -44.60 -12.47 -35.94
C THR A 80 -45.54 -13.49 -35.32
N ASN A 81 -45.16 -14.13 -34.21
CA ASN A 81 -45.95 -15.17 -33.57
C ASN A 81 -46.66 -14.64 -32.29
N PRO A 82 -48.00 -14.47 -32.31
CA PRO A 82 -48.75 -13.96 -31.15
C PRO A 82 -48.86 -14.95 -29.97
N GLU A 83 -48.38 -16.19 -30.09
CA GLU A 83 -48.43 -17.19 -29.00
C GLU A 83 -47.19 -17.19 -28.08
N LEU A 84 -46.15 -16.41 -28.40
CA LEU A 84 -44.89 -16.37 -27.64
C LEU A 84 -44.65 -14.98 -27.07
N ASP A 85 -44.93 -14.81 -25.77
CA ASP A 85 -44.70 -13.53 -25.07
C ASP A 85 -43.20 -13.14 -25.01
N TYR A 86 -42.30 -14.13 -24.96
CA TYR A 86 -40.83 -13.95 -24.93
C TYR A 86 -40.08 -15.20 -25.43
N THR A 87 -38.80 -15.03 -25.75
CA THR A 87 -37.85 -16.09 -26.12
C THR A 87 -36.70 -16.19 -25.12
N ILE A 88 -36.15 -17.39 -24.90
CA ILE A 88 -35.03 -17.66 -23.99
C ILE A 88 -33.84 -18.21 -24.76
N LEU A 89 -32.65 -17.66 -24.45
CA LEU A 89 -31.35 -18.14 -24.89
C LEU A 89 -30.51 -18.53 -23.67
N SER A 90 -29.63 -19.51 -23.83
CA SER A 90 -28.56 -19.73 -22.85
C SER A 90 -27.45 -18.70 -23.06
N PHE A 91 -26.65 -18.45 -22.02
CA PHE A 91 -25.54 -17.51 -22.11
C PHE A 91 -24.52 -17.87 -23.20
N ALA A 92 -24.29 -19.18 -23.40
CA ALA A 92 -23.41 -19.68 -24.44
C ALA A 92 -23.91 -19.29 -25.84
N GLN A 93 -25.18 -19.57 -26.13
CA GLN A 93 -25.82 -19.23 -27.41
C GLN A 93 -25.75 -17.71 -27.66
N PHE A 94 -26.12 -16.91 -26.67
CA PHE A 94 -26.08 -15.45 -26.78
C PHE A 94 -24.67 -14.91 -27.06
N SER A 95 -23.67 -15.41 -26.34
CA SER A 95 -22.29 -14.97 -26.48
C SER A 95 -21.72 -15.22 -27.88
N TYR A 96 -22.13 -16.31 -28.54
CA TYR A 96 -21.76 -16.58 -29.93
C TYR A 96 -22.58 -15.75 -30.93
N LEU A 97 -23.87 -15.48 -30.67
CA LEU A 97 -24.67 -14.59 -31.51
C LEU A 97 -24.03 -13.19 -31.61
N ILE A 98 -23.60 -12.60 -30.49
CA ILE A 98 -22.92 -11.28 -30.47
C ILE A 98 -21.47 -11.32 -30.98
N SER A 99 -20.98 -12.48 -31.43
CA SER A 99 -19.73 -12.57 -32.19
C SER A 99 -19.94 -12.31 -33.68
N TYR A 100 -21.17 -12.50 -34.17
CA TYR A 100 -21.57 -12.29 -35.57
C TYR A 100 -22.40 -11.01 -35.76
N ILE A 101 -23.10 -10.55 -34.72
CA ILE A 101 -23.97 -9.36 -34.74
C ILE A 101 -23.48 -8.30 -33.76
N GLN A 102 -23.63 -7.03 -34.11
CA GLN A 102 -23.34 -5.92 -33.19
C GLN A 102 -24.31 -5.92 -32.00
N PRO A 103 -23.82 -5.75 -30.75
CA PRO A 103 -24.65 -5.75 -29.53
C PRO A 103 -25.85 -4.80 -29.58
N ASP A 104 -25.74 -3.65 -30.25
CA ASP A 104 -26.81 -2.65 -30.35
C ASP A 104 -28.10 -3.18 -30.98
N PHE A 105 -28.03 -4.25 -31.80
CA PHE A 105 -29.21 -4.90 -32.39
C PHE A 105 -30.18 -5.48 -31.34
N PHE A 106 -29.66 -5.87 -30.18
CA PHE A 106 -30.41 -6.52 -29.11
C PHE A 106 -30.77 -5.59 -27.96
N LYS A 107 -30.21 -4.37 -27.92
CA LYS A 107 -30.18 -3.50 -26.74
C LYS A 107 -31.56 -3.21 -26.12
N GLU A 108 -32.59 -3.02 -26.94
CA GLU A 108 -33.95 -2.68 -26.50
C GLU A 108 -34.85 -3.90 -26.23
N ARG A 109 -34.40 -5.11 -26.60
CA ARG A 109 -35.21 -6.34 -26.55
C ARG A 109 -34.60 -7.45 -25.71
N LEU A 110 -33.43 -7.21 -25.10
CA LEU A 110 -32.69 -8.25 -24.39
C LEU A 110 -32.52 -7.93 -22.92
N VAL A 111 -32.81 -8.93 -22.08
CA VAL A 111 -32.62 -8.88 -20.63
C VAL A 111 -31.77 -10.07 -20.20
N ILE A 112 -30.66 -9.80 -19.53
CA ILE A 112 -29.81 -10.83 -18.93
C ILE A 112 -30.42 -11.22 -17.59
N VAL A 113 -30.71 -12.51 -17.40
CA VAL A 113 -31.31 -13.07 -16.18
C VAL A 113 -30.25 -13.85 -15.42
N GLN A 114 -30.00 -13.46 -14.17
CA GLN A 114 -28.97 -14.07 -13.33
C GLN A 114 -29.43 -14.19 -11.87
N ASP A 115 -28.80 -15.10 -11.13
CA ASP A 115 -29.11 -15.32 -9.70
C ASP A 115 -28.59 -14.18 -8.79
N GLY A 116 -27.47 -13.54 -9.16
CA GLY A 116 -26.84 -12.48 -8.38
C GLY A 116 -26.11 -13.00 -7.12
N PHE A 117 -25.92 -14.32 -7.02
CA PHE A 117 -25.24 -15.03 -5.95
C PHE A 117 -23.90 -15.60 -6.36
N ARG A 118 -23.79 -16.16 -7.56
CA ARG A 118 -22.58 -16.87 -8.00
C ARG A 118 -21.85 -16.13 -9.10
N ALA A 119 -20.53 -15.99 -8.92
CA ALA A 119 -19.56 -15.66 -9.95
C ALA A 119 -18.97 -16.92 -10.60
N LEU A 120 -18.95 -18.05 -9.86
CA LEU A 120 -18.43 -19.34 -10.34
C LEU A 120 -19.56 -20.30 -10.70
N LEU A 121 -19.59 -20.71 -11.98
CA LEU A 121 -20.53 -21.67 -12.52
C LEU A 121 -19.88 -23.05 -12.62
N PRO A 122 -20.57 -24.15 -12.29
CA PRO A 122 -19.98 -25.47 -12.32
C PRO A 122 -19.65 -25.93 -13.74
N LEU A 123 -18.55 -26.66 -13.86
CA LEU A 123 -18.02 -27.22 -15.10
C LEU A 123 -17.81 -28.73 -14.92
N PRO A 124 -18.25 -29.58 -15.86
CA PRO A 124 -17.87 -30.99 -15.84
C PRO A 124 -16.35 -31.16 -15.99
N LYS A 125 -15.76 -32.09 -15.25
CA LYS A 125 -14.30 -32.38 -15.29
C LYS A 125 -13.79 -32.65 -16.71
N GLU A 126 -14.57 -33.35 -17.53
CA GLU A 126 -14.25 -33.67 -18.92
C GLU A 126 -14.11 -32.43 -19.82
N ASN A 127 -14.78 -31.35 -19.45
CA ASN A 127 -14.77 -30.07 -20.16
C ASN A 127 -13.76 -29.07 -19.59
N PHE A 128 -12.96 -29.49 -18.60
CA PHE A 128 -11.86 -28.70 -18.07
C PHE A 128 -10.66 -28.80 -19.02
N ILE A 129 -10.30 -27.67 -19.64
CA ILE A 129 -9.32 -27.57 -20.73
C ILE A 129 -8.07 -26.81 -20.29
N GLU A 130 -8.17 -25.96 -19.25
CA GLU A 130 -6.99 -25.27 -18.73
C GLU A 130 -6.01 -26.28 -18.14
N LYS A 131 -4.75 -26.17 -18.53
CA LYS A 131 -3.65 -26.96 -17.99
C LYS A 131 -2.62 -26.00 -17.43
N THR A 132 -2.11 -26.30 -16.25
CA THR A 132 -0.96 -25.60 -15.67
C THR A 132 0.31 -26.24 -16.23
N GLU A 133 1.14 -25.49 -16.96
CA GLU A 133 2.44 -25.99 -17.44
C GLU A 133 3.49 -26.01 -16.31
N ALA A 134 4.59 -26.75 -16.52
CA ALA A 134 5.67 -26.95 -15.56
C ALA A 134 6.40 -25.66 -15.11
N GLU A 135 6.25 -24.55 -15.83
CA GLU A 135 6.79 -23.24 -15.46
C GLU A 135 5.83 -22.39 -14.59
N ASN A 136 4.79 -22.99 -14.01
CA ASN A 136 3.83 -22.34 -13.11
C ASN A 136 3.02 -21.19 -13.76
N ILE A 137 2.90 -21.20 -15.09
CA ILE A 137 2.14 -20.22 -15.89
C ILE A 137 0.81 -20.85 -16.34
N GLU A 138 -0.30 -20.15 -16.09
CA GLU A 138 -1.64 -20.54 -16.54
C GLU A 138 -1.88 -20.01 -17.95
N GLU A 139 -1.86 -20.89 -18.94
CA GLU A 139 -2.16 -20.53 -20.33
C GLU A 139 -3.65 -20.66 -20.64
N ARG A 140 -4.21 -19.68 -21.35
CA ARG A 140 -5.56 -19.83 -21.89
C ARG A 140 -5.53 -20.67 -23.17
N SER A 141 -6.22 -21.81 -23.17
CA SER A 141 -6.43 -22.63 -24.37
C SER A 141 -7.22 -21.88 -25.45
N GLU A 142 -6.78 -21.99 -26.71
CA GLU A 142 -7.52 -21.45 -27.87
C GLU A 142 -8.86 -22.14 -28.10
N ALA A 143 -9.03 -23.39 -27.62
CA ALA A 143 -10.26 -24.16 -27.73
C ALA A 143 -11.35 -23.73 -26.72
N MET A 144 -10.97 -22.93 -25.72
CA MET A 144 -11.88 -22.49 -24.66
C MET A 144 -13.01 -21.59 -25.21
N PRO A 145 -14.27 -21.80 -24.78
CA PRO A 145 -15.37 -20.96 -25.22
C PRO A 145 -15.15 -19.47 -24.96
N ILE A 146 -15.62 -18.62 -25.88
CA ILE A 146 -15.38 -17.18 -25.83
C ILE A 146 -15.99 -16.50 -24.61
N TYR A 147 -17.07 -17.06 -24.06
CA TYR A 147 -17.82 -16.55 -22.91
C TYR A 147 -17.24 -16.97 -21.56
N MET A 148 -16.37 -17.99 -21.54
CA MET A 148 -15.67 -18.41 -20.33
C MET A 148 -14.42 -17.54 -20.15
N ALA A 149 -14.24 -16.90 -18.99
CA ALA A 149 -13.08 -16.08 -18.65
C ALA A 149 -11.92 -16.93 -18.12
N GLU A 150 -12.18 -17.75 -17.11
CA GLU A 150 -11.23 -18.75 -16.63
C GLU A 150 -11.96 -20.03 -16.25
N GLN A 151 -11.22 -21.13 -16.22
CA GLN A 151 -11.66 -22.36 -15.60
C GLN A 151 -10.76 -22.61 -14.38
N MET A 152 -11.35 -23.05 -13.28
CA MET A 152 -10.62 -23.33 -12.06
C MET A 152 -11.09 -24.62 -11.41
N GLN A 153 -10.16 -25.30 -10.74
CA GLN A 153 -10.47 -26.42 -9.86
C GLN A 153 -10.41 -25.92 -8.40
N ILE A 154 -11.48 -26.17 -7.65
CA ILE A 154 -11.56 -25.89 -6.21
C ILE A 154 -11.92 -27.22 -5.53
N GLY A 155 -10.98 -27.75 -4.74
CA GLY A 155 -11.07 -29.11 -4.21
C GLY A 155 -11.20 -30.15 -5.34
N ASN A 156 -12.26 -30.94 -5.31
CA ASN A 156 -12.55 -31.95 -6.34
C ASN A 156 -13.52 -31.45 -7.43
N ASN A 157 -14.00 -30.22 -7.33
CA ASN A 157 -14.99 -29.64 -8.23
C ASN A 157 -14.33 -28.67 -9.22
N TYR A 158 -14.95 -28.52 -10.38
CA TYR A 158 -14.46 -27.68 -11.47
C TYR A 158 -15.49 -26.59 -11.76
N TYR A 159 -15.01 -25.39 -12.00
CA TYR A 159 -15.83 -24.20 -12.21
C TYR A 159 -15.30 -23.37 -13.38
N TYR A 160 -16.14 -22.49 -13.90
CA TYR A 160 -15.74 -21.43 -14.82
C TYR A 160 -16.36 -20.09 -14.44
N SER A 161 -15.65 -19.01 -14.71
CA SER A 161 -16.19 -17.64 -14.60
C SER A 161 -16.72 -17.17 -15.97
N ALA A 162 -17.84 -16.45 -15.96
CA ALA A 162 -18.54 -16.00 -17.16
C ALA A 162 -18.24 -14.52 -17.48
N LYS A 163 -17.97 -14.20 -18.75
CA LYS A 163 -17.72 -12.84 -19.25
C LYS A 163 -19.02 -12.08 -19.47
N MET A 164 -19.59 -11.54 -18.40
CA MET A 164 -20.89 -10.89 -18.48
C MET A 164 -20.84 -9.56 -19.27
N PRO A 165 -21.67 -9.36 -20.31
CA PRO A 165 -21.77 -8.10 -21.05
C PRO A 165 -22.73 -7.13 -20.35
N ILE A 166 -22.49 -6.83 -19.07
CA ILE A 166 -23.43 -6.10 -18.19
C ILE A 166 -23.65 -4.66 -18.65
N GLU A 167 -22.67 -4.04 -19.30
CA GLU A 167 -22.70 -2.58 -19.55
C GLU A 167 -23.60 -2.14 -20.70
N VAL A 168 -24.01 -3.06 -21.57
CA VAL A 168 -24.82 -2.73 -22.75
C VAL A 168 -26.28 -3.17 -22.60
N PHE A 169 -26.56 -4.13 -21.72
CA PHE A 169 -27.85 -4.81 -21.62
C PHE A 169 -28.51 -4.68 -20.24
N THR A 170 -29.83 -4.60 -20.21
CA THR A 170 -30.61 -4.62 -18.97
C THR A 170 -30.42 -5.95 -18.26
N THR A 171 -30.20 -5.92 -16.94
CA THR A 171 -30.00 -7.14 -16.12
C THR A 171 -31.13 -7.28 -15.11
N LEU A 172 -31.69 -8.49 -15.00
CA LEU A 172 -32.69 -8.89 -14.02
C LEU A 172 -32.07 -9.89 -13.03
N ASN A 173 -31.95 -9.47 -11.77
CA ASN A 173 -31.54 -10.36 -10.68
C ASN A 173 -32.79 -11.01 -10.09
N ILE A 174 -32.95 -12.33 -10.26
CA ILE A 174 -34.13 -13.04 -9.77
C ILE A 174 -34.23 -13.02 -8.24
N PHE A 175 -33.11 -12.92 -7.52
CA PHE A 175 -33.09 -12.84 -6.06
C PHE A 175 -32.69 -11.43 -5.55
N SER A 176 -33.67 -10.68 -5.08
CA SER A 176 -33.51 -9.28 -4.61
C SER A 176 -33.70 -9.10 -3.10
N ASN A 177 -34.41 -10.01 -2.44
CA ASN A 177 -34.81 -9.89 -1.04
C ASN A 177 -33.62 -10.11 -0.09
N LYS A 178 -33.68 -9.51 1.11
CA LYS A 178 -32.56 -9.46 2.08
C LYS A 178 -33.02 -9.80 3.49
N LYS A 179 -32.18 -10.50 4.25
CA LYS A 179 -32.38 -10.81 5.67
C LYS A 179 -31.06 -10.64 6.42
N ALA A 180 -31.04 -9.80 7.47
CA ALA A 180 -29.84 -9.57 8.29
C ALA A 180 -29.40 -10.84 9.03
N LEU A 181 -28.10 -10.98 9.27
CA LEU A 181 -27.50 -12.10 10.01
C LEU A 181 -27.73 -11.93 11.52
N GLN A 182 -27.70 -13.05 12.25
CA GLN A 182 -27.76 -13.07 13.73
C GLN A 182 -26.41 -13.52 14.29
N LEU A 183 -26.06 -13.09 15.51
CA LEU A 183 -24.81 -13.49 16.18
C LEU A 183 -24.93 -14.88 16.79
N LEU A 184 -23.88 -15.69 16.68
CA LEU A 184 -23.75 -16.99 17.34
C LEU A 184 -22.33 -17.12 17.91
N PRO A 185 -22.16 -17.52 19.19
CA PRO A 185 -20.85 -17.89 19.72
C PRO A 185 -20.26 -19.06 18.92
N TYR A 186 -18.95 -19.05 18.68
CA TYR A 186 -18.29 -20.14 17.97
C TYR A 186 -18.45 -21.49 18.69
N ASP A 187 -18.94 -22.50 17.96
CA ASP A 187 -18.81 -23.90 18.32
C ASP A 187 -18.10 -24.67 17.21
N ASN A 188 -17.60 -25.87 17.53
CA ASN A 188 -16.94 -26.74 16.55
C ASN A 188 -17.95 -27.57 15.71
N GLU A 189 -19.25 -27.32 15.84
CA GLU A 189 -20.30 -28.12 15.21
C GLU A 189 -20.77 -27.53 13.87
N HIS A 190 -20.67 -26.21 13.68
CA HIS A 190 -21.11 -25.52 12.47
C HIS A 190 -19.98 -25.32 11.44
N GLU A 191 -20.34 -25.46 10.16
CA GLU A 191 -19.47 -25.09 9.03
C GLU A 191 -19.17 -23.58 9.07
N VAL A 192 -17.93 -23.19 8.77
CA VAL A 192 -17.48 -21.79 8.80
C VAL A 192 -17.09 -21.34 7.39
N ILE A 193 -17.68 -20.24 6.95
CA ILE A 193 -17.31 -19.55 5.72
C ILE A 193 -16.51 -18.29 6.07
N ASP A 194 -15.22 -18.29 5.76
CA ASP A 194 -14.37 -17.11 5.87
C ASP A 194 -14.47 -16.28 4.58
N THR A 195 -15.34 -15.28 4.60
CA THR A 195 -15.52 -14.37 3.46
C THR A 195 -14.38 -13.36 3.29
N ALA A 196 -13.49 -13.22 4.28
CA ALA A 196 -12.36 -12.31 4.22
C ALA A 196 -11.16 -12.90 3.46
N THR A 197 -10.87 -14.17 3.69
CA THR A 197 -9.69 -14.84 3.13
C THR A 197 -9.99 -15.77 1.96
N ASP A 198 -11.22 -16.33 1.89
CA ASP A 198 -11.68 -17.13 0.76
C ASP A 198 -12.76 -16.40 -0.07
N PRO A 199 -12.37 -15.72 -1.17
CA PRO A 199 -13.32 -14.99 -2.01
C PRO A 199 -14.33 -15.89 -2.74
N TYR A 200 -14.09 -17.21 -2.78
CA TYR A 200 -14.96 -18.18 -3.43
C TYR A 200 -15.72 -19.07 -2.44
N GLY A 201 -15.52 -18.90 -1.13
CA GLY A 201 -16.11 -19.77 -0.11
C GLY A 201 -17.64 -19.77 -0.18
N LEU A 202 -18.25 -18.59 -0.28
CA LEU A 202 -19.70 -18.45 -0.41
C LEU A 202 -20.24 -19.05 -1.72
N ASP A 203 -19.50 -18.90 -2.83
CA ASP A 203 -19.86 -19.47 -4.13
C ASP A 203 -19.79 -21.00 -4.10
N THR A 204 -18.76 -21.55 -3.47
CA THR A 204 -18.55 -22.99 -3.28
C THR A 204 -19.67 -23.57 -2.44
N PHE A 205 -20.01 -22.93 -1.32
CA PHE A 205 -21.13 -23.31 -0.46
C PHE A 205 -22.47 -23.35 -1.21
N ILE A 206 -22.80 -22.30 -1.97
CA ILE A 206 -24.07 -22.26 -2.72
C ILE A 206 -24.12 -23.37 -3.78
N ASN A 207 -23.01 -23.61 -4.48
CA ASN A 207 -22.93 -24.70 -5.45
C ASN A 207 -23.05 -26.08 -4.78
N GLN A 208 -22.51 -26.26 -3.57
CA GLN A 208 -22.68 -27.47 -2.79
C GLN A 208 -24.13 -27.69 -2.37
N CYS A 209 -24.82 -26.65 -1.86
CA CYS A 209 -26.24 -26.71 -1.53
C CYS A 209 -27.10 -27.13 -2.73
N LEU A 210 -26.75 -26.67 -3.94
CA LEU A 210 -27.42 -27.09 -5.18
C LEU A 210 -27.14 -28.53 -5.56
N HIS A 211 -25.89 -28.98 -5.44
CA HIS A 211 -25.51 -30.36 -5.73
C HIS A 211 -26.18 -31.36 -4.77
N GLU A 212 -26.31 -30.98 -3.50
CA GLU A 212 -26.93 -31.80 -2.44
C GLU A 212 -28.46 -31.62 -2.36
N ASP A 213 -29.05 -30.72 -3.14
CA ASP A 213 -30.45 -30.28 -3.05
C ASP A 213 -30.88 -29.92 -1.61
N SER A 214 -30.03 -29.18 -0.89
CA SER A 214 -30.24 -28.84 0.52
C SER A 214 -29.83 -27.40 0.84
N PHE A 215 -30.84 -26.55 1.08
CA PHE A 215 -30.68 -25.18 1.58
C PHE A 215 -31.01 -25.05 3.08
N ASN A 216 -31.28 -26.16 3.78
CA ASN A 216 -31.59 -26.18 5.22
C ASN A 216 -30.30 -26.36 6.05
N LYS A 217 -29.33 -25.44 5.90
CA LYS A 217 -28.04 -25.47 6.61
C LYS A 217 -27.88 -24.24 7.50
N ASN A 218 -27.29 -24.45 8.68
CA ASN A 218 -26.86 -23.39 9.59
C ASN A 218 -25.34 -23.24 9.47
N VAL A 219 -24.89 -22.04 9.13
CA VAL A 219 -23.47 -21.80 8.79
C VAL A 219 -23.02 -20.51 9.45
N ILE A 220 -21.79 -20.52 9.96
CA ILE A 220 -21.17 -19.34 10.56
C ILE A 220 -20.35 -18.60 9.49
N VAL A 221 -20.50 -17.30 9.42
CA VAL A 221 -19.75 -16.40 8.56
C VAL A 221 -18.86 -15.52 9.41
N LYS A 222 -17.56 -15.49 9.09
CA LYS A 222 -16.62 -14.57 9.75
C LYS A 222 -16.82 -13.16 9.22
N VAL A 223 -17.13 -12.23 10.11
CA VAL A 223 -17.25 -10.80 9.83
C VAL A 223 -16.45 -10.06 10.90
N PHE A 224 -15.63 -9.09 10.49
CA PHE A 224 -14.79 -8.33 11.40
C PHE A 224 -15.39 -6.93 11.61
N LYS A 225 -15.77 -6.58 12.85
CA LYS A 225 -16.50 -5.32 13.15
C LYS A 225 -15.76 -4.05 12.73
N LYS A 226 -14.43 -4.02 12.90
CA LYS A 226 -13.59 -2.87 12.51
C LYS A 226 -13.21 -2.85 11.03
N GLN A 227 -13.65 -3.84 10.25
CA GLN A 227 -13.47 -3.85 8.80
C GLN A 227 -14.79 -3.48 8.13
N PRO A 228 -14.82 -2.40 7.32
CA PRO A 228 -15.99 -2.10 6.53
C PRO A 228 -16.17 -3.20 5.46
N MET A 229 -17.04 -4.17 5.75
CA MET A 229 -17.44 -5.16 4.75
C MET A 229 -17.99 -4.42 3.52
N ASN A 230 -17.51 -4.80 2.33
CA ASN A 230 -17.97 -4.20 1.09
C ASN A 230 -19.51 -4.26 1.05
N ARG A 231 -20.15 -3.11 0.79
CA ARG A 231 -21.62 -3.00 0.72
C ARG A 231 -22.22 -4.07 -0.18
N GLN A 232 -21.54 -4.46 -1.26
CA GLN A 232 -21.98 -5.54 -2.14
C GLN A 232 -21.92 -6.92 -1.47
N GLU A 233 -20.87 -7.22 -0.71
CA GLU A 233 -20.72 -8.50 0.03
C GLU A 233 -21.70 -8.60 1.18
N LYS A 234 -21.92 -7.51 1.93
CA LYS A 234 -22.97 -7.45 2.94
C LYS A 234 -24.34 -7.77 2.34
N VAL A 235 -24.68 -7.09 1.25
CA VAL A 235 -25.95 -7.32 0.55
C VAL A 235 -26.03 -8.75 0.01
N LYS A 236 -24.92 -9.32 -0.46
CA LYS A 236 -24.87 -10.71 -0.92
C LYS A 236 -25.16 -11.68 0.22
N LEU A 237 -24.49 -11.55 1.37
CA LEU A 237 -24.74 -12.37 2.55
C LEU A 237 -26.18 -12.25 3.04
N GLU A 238 -26.74 -11.04 3.06
CA GLU A 238 -28.14 -10.83 3.43
C GLU A 238 -29.11 -11.51 2.46
N LYS A 239 -28.81 -11.51 1.15
CA LYS A 239 -29.63 -12.22 0.16
C LYS A 239 -29.52 -13.73 0.29
N VAL A 240 -28.31 -14.27 0.53
CA VAL A 240 -28.09 -15.72 0.72
C VAL A 240 -28.79 -16.18 2.01
N ASN A 241 -28.68 -15.40 3.08
CA ASN A 241 -29.39 -15.67 4.34
C ASN A 241 -30.92 -15.64 4.15
N TRP A 242 -31.43 -14.72 3.34
CA TRP A 242 -32.85 -14.72 2.97
C TRP A 242 -33.23 -16.01 2.22
N LEU A 243 -32.43 -16.45 1.24
CA LEU A 243 -32.68 -17.69 0.50
C LEU A 243 -32.71 -18.91 1.42
N LEU A 244 -31.69 -19.10 2.27
CA LEU A 244 -31.63 -20.21 3.23
C LEU A 244 -32.85 -20.22 4.16
N SER A 245 -33.30 -19.03 4.60
CA SER A 245 -34.45 -18.91 5.49
C SER A 245 -35.78 -19.34 4.87
N GLN A 246 -35.91 -19.33 3.53
CA GLN A 246 -37.10 -19.88 2.86
C GLN A 246 -37.18 -21.41 2.97
N PHE A 247 -36.07 -22.06 3.31
CA PHE A 247 -35.94 -23.52 3.41
C PHE A 247 -35.55 -24.00 4.81
N GLY A 248 -35.59 -23.11 5.82
CA GLY A 248 -35.31 -23.45 7.23
C GLY A 248 -33.87 -23.26 7.70
N GLY A 249 -32.94 -22.91 6.80
CA GLY A 249 -31.53 -22.63 7.13
C GLY A 249 -31.25 -21.16 7.49
N GLN A 250 -30.05 -20.88 7.98
CA GLN A 250 -29.66 -19.52 8.39
C GLN A 250 -28.13 -19.30 8.37
N LEU A 251 -27.71 -18.07 8.07
CA LEU A 251 -26.34 -17.61 8.30
C LEU A 251 -26.20 -16.89 9.65
N PHE A 252 -25.16 -17.23 10.39
CA PHE A 252 -24.78 -16.59 11.64
C PHE A 252 -23.47 -15.83 11.49
N GLU A 253 -23.29 -14.77 12.27
CA GLU A 253 -22.03 -14.04 12.37
C GLU A 253 -21.22 -14.56 13.57
N LEU A 254 -19.92 -14.82 13.34
CA LEU A 254 -18.99 -15.32 14.36
C LEU A 254 -18.70 -14.25 15.42
N ASP A 255 -18.76 -14.63 16.70
CA ASP A 255 -18.11 -13.88 17.78
C ASP A 255 -16.72 -14.49 18.07
N GLU A 256 -15.64 -13.76 17.75
CA GLU A 256 -14.26 -14.25 17.98
C GLU A 256 -13.97 -14.39 19.48
N LYS A 257 -13.22 -15.43 19.85
CA LYS A 257 -12.79 -15.62 21.23
C LYS A 257 -11.64 -14.67 21.55
N ALA A 258 -11.71 -14.02 22.70
CA ALA A 258 -10.61 -13.26 23.28
C ALA A 258 -9.36 -14.13 23.46
N VAL A 259 -8.18 -13.51 23.39
CA VAL A 259 -6.89 -14.17 23.62
C VAL A 259 -6.85 -14.79 25.03
N GLU A 260 -6.42 -16.05 25.12
CA GLU A 260 -6.28 -16.77 26.40
C GLU A 260 -5.10 -16.20 27.22
N GLU A 261 -5.36 -15.88 28.50
CA GLU A 261 -4.40 -15.17 29.38
C GLU A 261 -3.41 -16.11 30.09
N GLU A 262 -3.84 -17.33 30.44
CA GLU A 262 -3.01 -18.28 31.18
C GLU A 262 -2.60 -19.44 30.28
N PHE A 263 -1.31 -19.47 29.91
CA PHE A 263 -0.74 -20.56 29.14
C PHE A 263 0.61 -21.00 29.70
N ILE A 264 0.75 -22.30 29.98
CA ILE A 264 2.01 -22.90 30.39
C ILE A 264 2.53 -23.72 29.21
N PRO A 265 3.68 -23.36 28.62
CA PRO A 265 4.25 -24.10 27.50
C PRO A 265 4.53 -25.55 27.87
N SER A 266 4.33 -26.48 26.94
CA SER A 266 4.63 -27.88 27.17
C SER A 266 6.10 -28.13 27.50
N GLU A 267 6.35 -29.25 28.17
CA GLU A 267 7.71 -29.68 28.51
C GLU A 267 8.57 -29.89 27.26
N GLU A 268 7.98 -30.39 26.17
CA GLU A 268 8.62 -30.54 24.85
C GLU A 268 9.14 -29.19 24.34
N THR A 269 8.27 -28.18 24.32
CA THR A 269 8.59 -26.82 23.84
C THR A 269 9.63 -26.14 24.73
N THR A 270 9.51 -26.31 26.05
CA THR A 270 10.45 -25.76 27.03
C THR A 270 11.84 -26.41 26.93
N ASN A 271 11.89 -27.72 26.73
CA ASN A 271 13.15 -28.44 26.51
C ASN A 271 13.82 -28.04 25.19
N LEU A 272 13.02 -27.78 24.15
CA LEU A 272 13.52 -27.27 22.87
C LEU A 272 14.15 -25.88 23.04
N LEU A 273 13.50 -24.97 23.78
CA LEU A 273 14.06 -23.66 24.10
C LEU A 273 15.40 -23.81 24.84
N LYS A 274 15.44 -24.60 25.92
CA LYS A 274 16.65 -24.79 26.73
C LYS A 274 17.81 -25.39 25.94
N ARG A 275 17.51 -26.24 24.97
CA ARG A 275 18.51 -26.86 24.09
C ARG A 275 19.27 -25.82 23.24
N TYR A 276 18.58 -24.82 22.69
CA TYR A 276 19.15 -23.87 21.72
C TYR A 276 19.42 -22.46 22.29
N TRP A 277 18.71 -22.06 23.34
CA TRP A 277 18.89 -20.78 24.04
C TRP A 277 19.62 -20.90 25.39
N GLY A 278 19.98 -22.11 25.82
CA GLY A 278 20.70 -22.39 27.06
C GLY A 278 19.79 -22.84 28.21
N GLN A 279 20.36 -23.49 29.23
CA GLN A 279 19.59 -24.13 30.31
C GLN A 279 18.76 -23.15 31.15
N ASP A 280 19.24 -21.91 31.27
CA ASP A 280 18.57 -20.83 32.03
C ASP A 280 17.55 -20.04 31.19
N ALA A 281 17.32 -20.44 29.93
CA ALA A 281 16.40 -19.74 29.05
C ALA A 281 14.93 -19.94 29.47
N SER A 282 14.18 -18.83 29.43
CA SER A 282 12.72 -18.80 29.63
C SER A 282 12.05 -17.98 28.52
N PHE A 283 10.79 -18.30 28.24
CA PHE A 283 9.98 -17.50 27.34
C PHE A 283 9.71 -16.14 27.96
N ARG A 284 9.81 -15.08 27.15
CA ARG A 284 9.41 -13.73 27.57
C ARG A 284 7.90 -13.59 27.45
N GLU A 285 7.38 -12.55 28.09
CA GLU A 285 6.00 -12.12 27.92
C GLU A 285 5.89 -11.14 26.76
N LEU A 286 4.79 -11.22 26.01
CA LEU A 286 4.40 -10.30 24.96
C LEU A 286 3.10 -9.61 25.35
N ARG A 287 3.08 -8.28 25.24
CA ARG A 287 1.87 -7.49 25.50
C ARG A 287 1.06 -7.40 24.21
N VAL A 288 -0.17 -7.89 24.24
CA VAL A 288 -1.08 -7.90 23.08
C VAL A 288 -2.46 -7.37 23.46
N TYR A 289 -3.20 -6.83 22.49
CA TYR A 289 -4.59 -6.48 22.69
C TYR A 289 -5.44 -7.75 22.80
N LYS A 290 -6.23 -7.87 23.87
CA LYS A 290 -7.08 -9.03 24.16
C LYS A 290 -8.14 -9.25 23.09
N ASP A 291 -8.79 -8.17 22.69
CA ASP A 291 -9.62 -8.10 21.49
C ASP A 291 -9.62 -6.68 20.91
N PRO A 292 -8.82 -6.42 19.86
CA PRO A 292 -8.70 -5.10 19.26
C PRO A 292 -9.99 -4.65 18.53
N ASN A 293 -10.99 -5.53 18.32
CA ASN A 293 -12.28 -5.14 17.76
C ASN A 293 -13.15 -4.36 18.76
N TYR A 294 -13.02 -4.63 20.07
CA TYR A 294 -13.91 -4.09 21.09
C TYR A 294 -13.25 -3.09 22.04
N GLY A 295 -11.94 -3.18 22.27
CA GLY A 295 -11.28 -2.32 23.26
C GLY A 295 -9.76 -2.29 23.17
N LYS A 296 -9.16 -1.61 24.15
CA LYS A 296 -7.71 -1.43 24.32
C LYS A 296 -7.16 -2.23 25.51
N GLU A 297 -7.90 -3.25 25.97
CA GLU A 297 -7.44 -4.11 27.06
C GLU A 297 -6.21 -4.87 26.59
N ILE A 298 -5.11 -4.73 27.34
CA ILE A 298 -3.83 -5.37 27.04
C ILE A 298 -3.66 -6.54 28.00
N VAL A 299 -3.35 -7.71 27.44
CA VAL A 299 -2.99 -8.92 28.17
C VAL A 299 -1.52 -9.27 27.88
N SER A 300 -0.85 -9.84 28.88
CA SER A 300 0.49 -10.39 28.72
C SER A 300 0.36 -11.87 28.42
N ILE A 301 0.89 -12.30 27.28
CA ILE A 301 0.91 -13.70 26.87
C ILE A 301 2.34 -14.20 26.74
N SER A 302 2.57 -15.46 27.12
CA SER A 302 3.88 -16.07 26.96
C SER A 302 4.25 -16.22 25.48
N GLN A 303 5.50 -15.93 25.10
CA GLN A 303 6.03 -16.28 23.79
C GLN A 303 5.87 -17.78 23.48
N GLY A 304 5.87 -18.63 24.51
CA GLY A 304 5.67 -20.07 24.37
C GLY A 304 4.29 -20.44 23.83
N LEU A 305 3.24 -19.65 24.10
CA LEU A 305 1.92 -19.84 23.50
C LEU A 305 1.99 -19.77 21.97
N ILE A 306 2.62 -18.72 21.43
CA ILE A 306 2.72 -18.51 19.99
C ILE A 306 3.57 -19.61 19.34
N VAL A 307 4.72 -19.93 19.96
CA VAL A 307 5.61 -21.01 19.47
C VAL A 307 4.87 -22.35 19.42
N GLU A 308 4.15 -22.69 20.50
CA GLU A 308 3.42 -23.94 20.60
C GLU A 308 2.22 -23.99 19.66
N THR A 309 1.51 -22.87 19.45
CA THR A 309 0.49 -22.75 18.40
C THR A 309 1.08 -23.10 17.02
N ILE A 310 2.23 -22.54 16.64
CA ILE A 310 2.87 -22.85 15.35
C ILE A 310 3.27 -24.33 15.26
N ILE A 311 3.83 -24.90 16.32
CA ILE A 311 4.20 -26.32 16.39
C ILE A 311 2.94 -27.21 16.27
N ASN A 312 1.85 -26.85 16.92
CA ASN A 312 0.60 -27.59 16.87
C ASN A 312 -0.05 -27.53 15.49
N GLU A 313 -0.05 -26.38 14.82
CA GLU A 313 -0.53 -26.28 13.44
C GLU A 313 0.33 -27.07 12.45
N TYR A 314 1.65 -27.14 12.69
CA TYR A 314 2.52 -28.05 11.95
C TYR A 314 2.19 -29.54 12.22
N LYS A 315 1.91 -29.92 13.47
CA LYS A 315 1.44 -31.28 13.82
C LYS A 315 0.10 -31.60 13.14
N ASN A 316 -0.85 -30.67 13.13
CA ASN A 316 -2.12 -30.79 12.39
C ASN A 316 -1.87 -31.03 10.90
N ALA A 317 -0.91 -30.32 10.32
CA ALA A 317 -0.52 -30.49 8.93
C ALA A 317 -0.01 -31.91 8.62
N LYS A 318 0.84 -32.47 9.50
CA LYS A 318 1.33 -33.85 9.39
C LYS A 318 0.21 -34.89 9.49
N GLU A 319 -0.82 -34.61 10.27
CA GLU A 319 -2.00 -35.46 10.44
C GLU A 319 -3.08 -35.27 9.35
N ASN A 320 -2.81 -34.46 8.31
CA ASN A 320 -3.77 -34.09 7.26
C ASN A 320 -5.06 -33.45 7.80
N LYS A 321 -5.00 -32.77 8.94
CA LYS A 321 -6.09 -31.93 9.47
C LYS A 321 -6.07 -30.56 8.79
N GLU A 322 -7.11 -29.76 9.01
CA GLU A 322 -7.09 -28.35 8.62
C GLU A 322 -6.01 -27.62 9.42
N VAL A 323 -5.30 -26.71 8.76
CA VAL A 323 -4.15 -25.98 9.29
C VAL A 323 -4.48 -24.51 9.26
N LYS A 324 -4.27 -23.84 10.38
CA LYS A 324 -4.41 -22.39 10.49
C LYS A 324 -3.07 -21.71 10.30
N ASP A 325 -3.11 -20.55 9.68
CA ASP A 325 -1.96 -19.66 9.55
C ASP A 325 -1.81 -18.79 10.83
N LEU A 326 -0.80 -17.92 10.88
CA LEU A 326 -0.59 -17.02 12.01
C LEU A 326 -0.14 -15.64 11.53
N PHE A 327 -0.80 -14.59 12.01
CA PHE A 327 -0.41 -13.21 11.79
C PHE A 327 -0.07 -12.54 13.12
N LEU A 328 1.11 -11.94 13.22
CA LEU A 328 1.59 -11.29 14.44
C LEU A 328 2.12 -9.89 14.15
N THR A 329 1.62 -8.92 14.90
CA THR A 329 2.31 -7.64 15.10
C THR A 329 3.01 -7.65 16.44
N ALA A 330 4.29 -7.29 16.48
CA ALA A 330 5.02 -7.13 17.73
C ALA A 330 6.13 -6.09 17.57
N PRO A 331 6.30 -5.15 18.52
CA PRO A 331 7.25 -4.06 18.36
C PRO A 331 8.70 -4.52 18.14
N THR A 332 9.55 -3.62 17.65
CA THR A 332 11.00 -3.88 17.52
C THR A 332 11.59 -4.22 18.89
N GLY A 333 12.51 -5.20 18.92
CA GLY A 333 13.11 -5.69 20.16
C GLY A 333 12.27 -6.69 20.99
N ALA A 334 11.02 -6.97 20.60
CA ALA A 334 10.16 -7.94 21.30
C ALA A 334 10.58 -9.42 21.14
N GLY A 335 11.70 -9.70 20.44
CA GLY A 335 12.18 -11.06 20.21
C GLY A 335 11.39 -11.85 19.16
N LYS A 336 10.87 -11.16 18.12
CA LYS A 336 10.08 -11.78 17.03
C LYS A 336 10.73 -13.00 16.40
N SER A 337 12.05 -12.99 16.23
CA SER A 337 12.78 -14.08 15.58
C SER A 337 12.63 -15.42 16.30
N LEU A 338 12.61 -15.43 17.65
CA LEU A 338 12.40 -16.64 18.44
C LEU A 338 11.10 -17.36 18.04
N LEU A 339 10.04 -16.58 17.78
CA LEU A 339 8.68 -17.08 17.59
C LEU A 339 8.56 -18.00 16.38
N PHE A 340 9.40 -17.83 15.36
CA PHE A 340 9.41 -18.69 14.19
C PHE A 340 10.70 -19.51 14.06
N GLN A 341 11.83 -19.08 14.63
CA GLN A 341 13.08 -19.87 14.65
C GLN A 341 12.94 -21.14 15.49
N LEU A 342 12.33 -21.06 16.67
CA LEU A 342 12.18 -22.22 17.54
C LEU A 342 11.25 -23.29 16.92
N PRO A 343 10.07 -22.95 16.34
CA PRO A 343 9.31 -23.88 15.53
C PRO A 343 10.07 -24.41 14.31
N ALA A 344 10.89 -23.59 13.63
CA ALA A 344 11.71 -24.06 12.51
C ALA A 344 12.68 -25.19 12.91
N PHE A 345 13.27 -25.10 14.11
CA PHE A 345 14.13 -26.15 14.66
C PHE A 345 13.34 -27.42 14.99
N TYR A 346 12.08 -27.29 15.42
CA TYR A 346 11.18 -28.43 15.61
C TYR A 346 10.84 -29.12 14.28
N VAL A 347 10.54 -28.34 13.24
CA VAL A 347 10.28 -28.83 11.88
C VAL A 347 11.51 -29.59 11.34
N SER A 348 12.71 -29.05 11.56
CA SER A 348 13.98 -29.72 11.18
C SER A 348 14.19 -31.08 11.84
N GLN A 349 13.78 -31.27 13.11
CA GLN A 349 13.86 -32.59 13.78
C GLN A 349 13.01 -33.67 13.08
N ASN A 350 12.02 -33.26 12.30
CA ASN A 350 11.14 -34.13 11.53
C ASN A 350 11.57 -34.25 10.05
N HIS A 351 12.79 -33.78 9.71
CA HIS A 351 13.37 -33.78 8.36
C HIS A 351 12.61 -32.95 7.30
N ASP A 352 11.72 -32.05 7.72
CA ASP A 352 11.01 -31.11 6.84
C ASP A 352 11.78 -29.78 6.72
N VAL A 353 11.45 -29.01 5.69
CA VAL A 353 12.10 -27.72 5.41
C VAL A 353 11.28 -26.55 5.94
N THR A 354 11.94 -25.57 6.54
CA THR A 354 11.38 -24.23 6.80
C THR A 354 11.95 -23.23 5.79
N ILE A 355 11.07 -22.44 5.17
CA ILE A 355 11.46 -21.32 4.32
C ILE A 355 11.12 -20.02 5.03
N VAL A 356 12.10 -19.12 5.14
CA VAL A 356 11.91 -17.76 5.67
C VAL A 356 12.09 -16.75 4.55
N VAL A 357 11.02 -16.06 4.19
CA VAL A 357 11.04 -14.99 3.18
C VAL A 357 11.36 -13.67 3.85
N SER A 358 12.46 -13.04 3.46
CA SER A 358 12.95 -11.78 4.04
C SER A 358 13.34 -10.77 2.95
N PRO A 359 13.10 -9.46 3.15
CA PRO A 359 13.24 -8.47 2.08
C PRO A 359 14.69 -8.03 1.86
N LEU A 360 15.59 -8.24 2.82
CA LEU A 360 16.95 -7.67 2.76
C LEU A 360 18.01 -8.74 2.95
N ILE A 361 19.00 -8.71 2.07
CA ILE A 361 20.17 -9.59 2.12
C ILE A 361 20.92 -9.46 3.44
N ALA A 362 21.13 -8.24 3.92
CA ALA A 362 21.79 -7.99 5.19
C ALA A 362 21.05 -8.66 6.37
N LEU A 363 19.71 -8.55 6.40
CA LEU A 363 18.89 -9.18 7.44
C LEU A 363 18.97 -10.71 7.42
N MET A 364 18.95 -11.31 6.22
CA MET A 364 19.13 -12.75 6.07
C MET A 364 20.49 -13.20 6.60
N LYS A 365 21.57 -12.50 6.21
CA LYS A 365 22.93 -12.81 6.63
C LYS A 365 23.08 -12.73 8.16
N ASP A 366 22.64 -11.63 8.75
CA ASP A 366 22.74 -11.40 10.19
C ASP A 366 21.98 -12.48 10.99
N GLN A 367 20.76 -12.85 10.57
CA GLN A 367 20.00 -13.90 11.25
C GLN A 367 20.64 -15.29 11.11
N VAL A 368 21.16 -15.64 9.93
CA VAL A 368 21.81 -16.93 9.70
C VAL A 368 23.11 -17.04 10.50
N GLU A 369 23.93 -15.98 10.51
CA GLU A 369 25.15 -15.93 11.33
C GLU A 369 24.83 -16.03 12.82
N GLN A 370 23.80 -15.32 13.29
CA GLN A 370 23.34 -15.39 14.67
C GLN A 370 22.88 -16.81 15.06
N ILE A 371 22.09 -17.48 14.21
CA ILE A 371 21.61 -18.84 14.48
C ILE A 371 22.79 -19.82 14.58
N ARG A 372 23.76 -19.75 13.67
CA ARG A 372 24.92 -20.65 13.68
C ARG A 372 25.83 -20.39 14.88
N GLN A 373 26.20 -19.13 15.11
CA GLN A 373 27.19 -18.78 16.13
C GLN A 373 26.62 -18.80 17.56
N GLU A 374 25.41 -18.28 17.77
CA GLU A 374 24.83 -18.15 19.12
C GLU A 374 23.97 -19.35 19.52
N ARG A 375 23.31 -20.03 18.56
CA ARG A 375 22.38 -21.14 18.83
C ARG A 375 22.97 -22.51 18.51
N GLY A 376 24.09 -22.58 17.79
CA GLY A 376 24.73 -23.83 17.39
C GLY A 376 23.90 -24.68 16.42
N PHE A 377 23.00 -24.06 15.66
CA PHE A 377 22.18 -24.75 14.66
C PHE A 377 22.79 -24.56 13.27
N GLU A 378 23.49 -25.58 12.76
CA GLU A 378 24.26 -25.50 11.51
C GLU A 378 23.41 -25.66 10.24
N LYS A 379 22.26 -26.33 10.35
CA LYS A 379 21.36 -26.66 9.22
C LYS A 379 20.53 -25.49 8.71
N VAL A 380 21.12 -24.29 8.69
CA VAL A 380 20.49 -23.06 8.23
C VAL A 380 21.36 -22.35 7.21
N TYR A 381 20.77 -21.76 6.17
CA TYR A 381 21.50 -20.91 5.21
C TYR A 381 20.59 -19.87 4.56
N PHE A 382 21.15 -18.95 3.78
CA PHE A 382 20.39 -17.98 2.97
C PHE A 382 20.72 -18.11 1.48
N LEU A 383 19.76 -17.81 0.60
CA LEU A 383 20.00 -17.65 -0.83
C LEU A 383 19.67 -16.23 -1.28
N ASN A 384 20.63 -15.61 -1.97
CA ASN A 384 20.47 -14.27 -2.52
C ASN A 384 21.20 -14.15 -3.88
N SER A 385 21.15 -12.95 -4.47
CA SER A 385 21.80 -12.63 -5.74
C SER A 385 23.31 -12.35 -5.65
N GLU A 386 23.88 -12.24 -4.45
CA GLU A 386 25.31 -11.97 -4.22
C GLU A 386 26.14 -13.26 -4.15
N LEU A 387 25.52 -14.40 -3.82
CA LEU A 387 26.18 -15.71 -3.84
C LEU A 387 26.68 -16.06 -5.25
N SER A 388 27.86 -16.67 -5.32
CA SER A 388 28.31 -17.29 -6.55
C SER A 388 27.36 -18.43 -6.93
N LEU A 389 27.30 -18.74 -8.22
CA LEU A 389 26.38 -19.76 -8.73
C LEU A 389 26.72 -21.15 -8.18
N ILE A 390 28.01 -21.44 -8.00
CA ILE A 390 28.52 -22.69 -7.39
C ILE A 390 28.05 -22.78 -5.93
N ASP A 391 28.20 -21.69 -5.16
CA ASP A 391 27.77 -21.68 -3.75
C ASP A 391 26.27 -21.85 -3.62
N ARG A 392 25.51 -21.21 -4.53
CA ARG A 392 24.06 -21.32 -4.56
C ARG A 392 23.59 -22.74 -4.92
N ASP A 393 24.15 -23.35 -5.96
CA ASP A 393 23.76 -24.69 -6.38
C ASP A 393 24.13 -25.73 -5.30
N LYS A 394 25.29 -25.55 -4.65
CA LYS A 394 25.66 -26.33 -3.48
C LYS A 394 24.63 -26.20 -2.34
N VAL A 395 24.24 -24.98 -1.97
CA VAL A 395 23.23 -24.77 -0.92
C VAL A 395 21.89 -25.43 -1.26
N ILE A 396 21.51 -25.42 -2.54
CA ILE A 396 20.29 -26.09 -2.99
C ILE A 396 20.43 -27.60 -2.88
N GLU A 397 21.55 -28.18 -3.32
CA GLU A 397 21.86 -29.61 -3.19
C GLU A 397 21.88 -30.03 -1.70
N ASP A 398 22.57 -29.27 -0.86
CA ASP A 398 22.63 -29.46 0.60
C ASP A 398 21.21 -29.41 1.21
N CYS A 399 20.33 -28.52 0.73
CA CYS A 399 18.93 -28.46 1.13
C CYS A 399 18.13 -29.68 0.64
N GLN A 400 18.31 -30.13 -0.59
CA GLN A 400 17.65 -31.33 -1.12
C GLN A 400 18.09 -32.60 -0.38
N ASN A 401 19.36 -32.68 0.01
CA ASN A 401 19.97 -33.82 0.70
C ASN A 401 19.72 -33.85 2.22
N GLY A 402 19.14 -32.80 2.81
CA GLY A 402 18.85 -32.74 4.25
C GLY A 402 19.98 -32.21 5.13
N GLU A 403 21.02 -31.62 4.53
CA GLU A 403 22.10 -30.91 5.23
C GLU A 403 21.66 -29.50 5.66
N ILE A 404 20.76 -28.87 4.90
CA ILE A 404 20.10 -27.60 5.24
C ILE A 404 18.60 -27.84 5.41
N ASP A 405 18.05 -27.43 6.56
CA ASP A 405 16.62 -27.59 6.90
C ASP A 405 15.89 -26.25 7.01
N VAL A 406 16.63 -25.14 7.22
CA VAL A 406 16.07 -23.78 7.29
C VAL A 406 16.73 -22.92 6.23
N ILE A 407 15.95 -22.37 5.30
CA ILE A 407 16.48 -21.56 4.21
C ILE A 407 15.84 -20.18 4.16
N TYR A 408 16.67 -19.14 4.18
CA TYR A 408 16.25 -17.75 4.02
C TYR A 408 16.28 -17.36 2.55
N LEU A 409 15.17 -16.86 2.01
CA LEU A 409 15.03 -16.49 0.60
C LEU A 409 14.51 -15.05 0.45
N SER A 410 14.91 -14.38 -0.62
CA SER A 410 14.23 -13.17 -1.05
C SER A 410 12.89 -13.52 -1.73
N PRO A 411 11.87 -12.63 -1.68
CA PRO A 411 10.60 -12.89 -2.36
C PRO A 411 10.77 -13.07 -3.87
N GLU A 412 11.68 -12.31 -4.47
CA GLU A 412 12.02 -12.39 -5.89
C GLU A 412 12.50 -13.78 -6.29
N LEU A 413 13.29 -14.42 -5.41
CA LEU A 413 13.86 -15.73 -5.66
C LEU A 413 12.81 -16.82 -5.53
N LEU A 414 11.98 -16.78 -4.48
CA LEU A 414 10.90 -17.73 -4.27
C LEU A 414 9.92 -17.73 -5.46
N LEU A 415 9.56 -16.56 -5.99
CA LEU A 415 8.68 -16.44 -7.16
C LEU A 415 9.27 -16.98 -8.46
N SER A 416 10.60 -17.09 -8.55
CA SER A 416 11.29 -17.41 -9.80
C SER A 416 11.36 -18.90 -10.10
N TYR A 417 11.13 -19.76 -9.10
CA TYR A 417 11.26 -21.21 -9.24
C TYR A 417 10.02 -21.92 -8.68
N ASP A 418 9.85 -23.16 -9.08
CA ASP A 418 8.97 -24.07 -8.36
C ASP A 418 9.57 -24.42 -7.00
N ILE A 419 8.72 -24.68 -5.99
CA ILE A 419 9.19 -25.02 -4.64
C ILE A 419 10.14 -26.23 -4.62
N THR A 420 9.91 -27.21 -5.51
CA THR A 420 10.73 -28.42 -5.63
C THR A 420 12.16 -28.15 -6.10
N TYR A 421 12.43 -26.99 -6.70
CA TYR A 421 13.80 -26.57 -7.01
C TYR A 421 14.62 -26.38 -5.73
N PHE A 422 14.02 -25.82 -4.67
CA PHE A 422 14.72 -25.56 -3.41
C PHE A 422 14.78 -26.81 -2.52
N ILE A 423 13.67 -27.54 -2.40
CA ILE A 423 13.54 -28.62 -1.40
C ILE A 423 13.62 -30.03 -1.99
N GLY A 424 13.65 -30.15 -3.32
CA GLY A 424 13.59 -31.44 -4.01
C GLY A 424 12.16 -32.00 -4.05
N LYS A 425 12.00 -33.19 -4.62
CA LYS A 425 10.69 -33.87 -4.69
C LYS A 425 10.39 -34.76 -3.48
N GLU A 426 11.43 -35.11 -2.71
CA GLU A 426 11.32 -36.07 -1.61
C GLU A 426 11.00 -35.38 -0.28
N ARG A 427 11.49 -34.16 -0.07
CA ARG A 427 11.25 -33.38 1.14
C ARG A 427 9.94 -32.60 1.07
N LYS A 428 9.45 -32.18 2.22
CA LYS A 428 8.22 -31.38 2.36
C LYS A 428 8.52 -30.03 2.98
N LEU A 429 7.78 -29.01 2.53
CA LEU A 429 7.73 -27.72 3.19
C LEU A 429 6.87 -27.86 4.45
N GLY A 430 7.50 -27.73 5.62
CA GLY A 430 6.85 -27.87 6.93
C GLY A 430 6.38 -26.55 7.53
N LEU A 431 7.09 -25.44 7.26
CA LEU A 431 6.77 -24.11 7.78
C LEU A 431 7.19 -23.04 6.77
N LEU A 432 6.34 -22.04 6.56
CA LEU A 432 6.64 -20.87 5.74
C LEU A 432 6.53 -19.60 6.59
N VAL A 433 7.59 -18.80 6.62
CA VAL A 433 7.62 -17.54 7.37
C VAL A 433 7.74 -16.37 6.39
N ILE A 434 6.87 -15.37 6.53
CA ILE A 434 6.93 -14.10 5.81
C ILE A 434 7.33 -13.00 6.80
N ASP A 435 8.60 -12.60 6.75
CA ASP A 435 9.12 -11.51 7.56
C ASP A 435 8.85 -10.14 6.91
N GLU A 436 8.69 -9.12 7.75
CA GLU A 436 8.31 -7.75 7.37
C GLU A 436 7.04 -7.69 6.50
N ALA A 437 5.99 -8.41 6.93
CA ALA A 437 4.74 -8.54 6.19
C ALA A 437 4.05 -7.19 5.84
N HIS A 438 4.35 -6.10 6.54
CA HIS A 438 3.86 -4.76 6.20
C HIS A 438 4.26 -4.28 4.78
N LEU A 439 5.31 -4.85 4.17
CA LEU A 439 5.73 -4.52 2.80
C LEU A 439 4.70 -4.90 1.74
N ILE A 440 3.75 -5.78 2.07
CA ILE A 440 2.64 -6.18 1.19
C ILE A 440 1.66 -5.02 0.98
N THR A 441 1.50 -4.17 1.98
CA THR A 441 0.43 -3.16 2.07
C THR A 441 0.95 -1.73 2.09
N THR A 442 2.25 -1.54 2.31
CA THR A 442 2.90 -0.23 2.31
C THR A 442 3.08 0.27 0.88
N TRP A 443 2.17 1.15 0.43
CA TRP A 443 2.26 1.81 -0.87
C TRP A 443 3.24 2.98 -0.83
N GLY A 444 4.19 3.03 -1.76
CA GLY A 444 5.19 4.10 -1.81
C GLY A 444 6.54 3.62 -2.36
N ARG A 445 7.63 4.23 -1.89
CA ARG A 445 9.00 3.89 -2.31
C ARG A 445 9.42 2.47 -1.89
N ASP A 446 8.94 2.03 -0.74
CA ASP A 446 9.29 0.73 -0.17
C ASP A 446 8.34 -0.39 -0.61
N PHE A 447 7.31 -0.08 -1.42
CA PHE A 447 6.36 -1.06 -1.93
C PHE A 447 7.07 -2.08 -2.82
N ARG A 448 7.10 -3.36 -2.44
CA ARG A 448 7.69 -4.41 -3.27
C ARG A 448 6.61 -5.25 -3.91
N VAL A 449 6.47 -5.12 -5.22
CA VAL A 449 5.44 -5.85 -5.98
C VAL A 449 5.62 -7.37 -5.87
N ASP A 450 6.85 -7.87 -5.70
CA ASP A 450 7.12 -9.29 -5.49
C ASP A 450 6.42 -9.82 -4.22
N TYR A 451 6.33 -9.06 -3.12
CA TYR A 451 5.59 -9.48 -1.91
C TYR A 451 4.09 -9.71 -2.19
N TRP A 452 3.51 -8.95 -3.11
CA TRP A 452 2.12 -9.13 -3.50
C TRP A 452 1.91 -10.44 -4.27
N PHE A 453 2.83 -10.80 -5.16
CA PHE A 453 2.75 -12.05 -5.94
C PHE A 453 2.96 -13.30 -5.07
N LEU A 454 3.55 -13.17 -3.87
CA LEU A 454 3.78 -14.29 -2.97
C LEU A 454 2.50 -15.04 -2.63
N GLY A 455 1.42 -14.35 -2.26
CA GLY A 455 0.20 -15.04 -1.84
C GLY A 455 -0.37 -15.95 -2.92
N GLN A 456 -0.41 -15.47 -4.17
CA GLN A 456 -0.82 -16.30 -5.30
C GLN A 456 0.12 -17.49 -5.54
N HIS A 457 1.44 -17.26 -5.46
CA HIS A 457 2.43 -18.31 -5.62
C HIS A 457 2.34 -19.38 -4.51
N ILE A 458 2.13 -18.97 -3.27
CA ILE A 458 1.99 -19.87 -2.11
C ILE A 458 0.68 -20.67 -2.21
N ASN A 459 -0.42 -20.03 -2.57
CA ASN A 459 -1.69 -20.71 -2.79
C ASN A 459 -1.56 -21.78 -3.91
N LYS A 460 -0.77 -21.51 -4.96
CA LYS A 460 -0.43 -22.51 -5.98
C LYS A 460 0.39 -23.67 -5.41
N ILE A 461 1.40 -23.41 -4.57
CA ILE A 461 2.19 -24.46 -3.92
C ILE A 461 1.25 -25.39 -3.11
N ARG A 462 0.35 -24.82 -2.31
CA ARG A 462 -0.66 -25.58 -1.54
C ARG A 462 -1.52 -26.46 -2.45
N LYS A 463 -2.03 -25.90 -3.57
CA LYS A 463 -2.91 -26.61 -4.51
C LYS A 463 -2.20 -27.68 -5.34
N ASN A 464 -1.07 -27.36 -5.97
CA ASN A 464 -0.40 -28.24 -6.93
C ASN A 464 0.22 -29.48 -6.26
N TYR A 465 0.75 -29.32 -5.05
CA TYR A 465 1.44 -30.38 -4.33
C TYR A 465 0.59 -31.01 -3.22
N GLY A 466 -0.62 -30.50 -2.99
CA GLY A 466 -1.46 -30.88 -1.85
C GLY A 466 -0.76 -30.60 -0.51
N TYR A 467 0.18 -29.67 -0.47
CA TYR A 467 0.94 -29.34 0.72
C TYR A 467 0.06 -28.63 1.74
N ARG A 468 0.15 -29.10 2.99
CA ARG A 468 -0.41 -28.43 4.16
C ARG A 468 0.76 -28.01 5.03
N PHE A 469 0.87 -26.72 5.30
CA PHE A 469 1.87 -26.14 6.18
C PHE A 469 1.34 -24.82 6.75
N PRO A 470 1.65 -24.50 8.01
CA PRO A 470 1.36 -23.18 8.58
C PRO A 470 2.20 -22.11 7.89
N MET A 471 1.55 -20.99 7.55
CA MET A 471 2.20 -19.74 7.17
C MET A 471 2.20 -18.78 8.34
N VAL A 472 3.37 -18.24 8.67
CA VAL A 472 3.56 -17.26 9.75
C VAL A 472 3.97 -15.93 9.15
N ALA A 473 3.13 -14.91 9.25
CA ALA A 473 3.42 -13.55 8.82
C ALA A 473 3.70 -12.66 10.03
N VAL A 474 4.88 -12.03 10.06
CA VAL A 474 5.31 -11.18 11.18
C VAL A 474 5.64 -9.78 10.72
N THR A 475 5.29 -8.78 11.54
CA THR A 475 5.68 -7.39 11.30
C THR A 475 5.84 -6.60 12.60
N ALA A 476 6.60 -5.51 12.56
CA ALA A 476 6.75 -4.63 13.71
C ALA A 476 5.51 -3.77 13.97
N THR A 477 4.96 -3.20 12.90
CA THR A 477 3.87 -2.23 12.93
C THR A 477 2.89 -2.56 11.80
N ALA A 478 1.59 -2.55 12.11
CA ALA A 478 0.50 -2.63 11.12
C ALA A 478 -0.77 -2.07 11.75
N ILE A 479 -1.48 -1.23 11.00
CA ILE A 479 -2.77 -0.67 11.41
C ILE A 479 -3.82 -1.77 11.36
N TYR A 480 -4.57 -1.94 12.45
CA TYR A 480 -5.66 -2.91 12.57
C TYR A 480 -7.01 -2.18 12.48
N GLY A 481 -7.83 -2.53 11.49
CA GLY A 481 -9.12 -1.90 11.26
C GLY A 481 -9.09 -0.55 10.53
N GLY A 482 -10.29 -0.02 10.26
CA GLY A 482 -10.49 1.28 9.61
C GLY A 482 -10.17 1.27 8.10
N ASP A 483 -10.10 2.46 7.50
CA ASP A 483 -9.88 2.62 6.05
C ASP A 483 -8.47 2.19 5.60
N ASN A 484 -7.51 2.13 6.54
CA ASN A 484 -6.10 1.83 6.31
C ASN A 484 -5.68 0.47 6.91
N ASP A 485 -6.61 -0.48 7.08
CA ASP A 485 -6.34 -1.79 7.70
C ASP A 485 -5.24 -2.58 6.96
N MET A 486 -4.02 -2.50 7.49
CA MET A 486 -2.85 -3.18 6.95
C MET A 486 -2.83 -4.67 7.32
N VAL A 487 -3.47 -5.05 8.43
CA VAL A 487 -3.54 -6.45 8.87
C VAL A 487 -4.42 -7.24 7.91
N PHE A 488 -5.61 -6.74 7.61
CA PHE A 488 -6.51 -7.33 6.63
C PHE A 488 -5.89 -7.39 5.23
N ASP A 489 -5.37 -6.25 4.76
CA ASP A 489 -4.80 -6.15 3.42
C ASP A 489 -3.64 -7.16 3.24
N SER A 490 -2.87 -7.42 4.32
CA SER A 490 -1.79 -8.42 4.33
C SER A 490 -2.33 -9.85 4.31
N ARG A 491 -3.28 -10.18 5.19
CA ARG A 491 -3.93 -11.51 5.27
C ARG A 491 -4.58 -11.89 3.95
N SER A 492 -5.35 -10.98 3.38
CA SER A 492 -6.03 -11.15 2.10
C SER A 492 -5.05 -11.31 0.94
N SER A 493 -4.00 -10.47 0.88
CA SER A 493 -3.02 -10.53 -0.22
C SER A 493 -2.13 -11.78 -0.16
N LEU A 494 -1.86 -12.32 1.04
CA LEU A 494 -1.10 -13.56 1.22
C LEU A 494 -1.95 -14.83 1.06
N TYR A 495 -3.29 -14.73 0.94
CA TYR A 495 -4.21 -15.86 0.98
C TYR A 495 -4.01 -16.72 2.25
N MET A 496 -3.90 -16.05 3.41
CA MET A 496 -3.75 -16.75 4.69
C MET A 496 -5.03 -17.50 5.04
N HIS A 497 -4.91 -18.76 5.46
CA HIS A 497 -6.04 -19.61 5.86
C HIS A 497 -6.31 -19.46 7.35
N ASP A 498 -7.46 -18.86 7.69
CA ASP A 498 -7.94 -18.68 9.06
C ASP A 498 -6.85 -18.36 10.11
N PRO A 499 -6.10 -17.25 9.96
CA PRO A 499 -4.91 -17.06 10.76
C PRO A 499 -5.21 -16.71 12.22
N HIS A 500 -4.51 -17.37 13.14
CA HIS A 500 -4.38 -16.90 14.52
C HIS A 500 -3.79 -15.49 14.51
N THR A 501 -4.52 -14.50 15.01
CA THR A 501 -4.13 -13.09 14.91
C THR A 501 -3.76 -12.54 16.28
N TYR A 502 -2.52 -12.11 16.43
CA TYR A 502 -2.01 -11.48 17.64
C TYR A 502 -1.58 -10.05 17.32
N ILE A 503 -2.25 -9.06 17.91
CA ILE A 503 -1.92 -7.64 17.72
C ILE A 503 -1.17 -7.14 18.95
N GLY A 504 0.13 -6.91 18.79
CA GLY A 504 1.00 -6.42 19.85
C GLY A 504 0.74 -4.96 20.21
N GLU A 505 0.99 -4.63 21.48
CA GLU A 505 0.96 -3.24 21.98
C GLU A 505 1.96 -2.37 21.21
N VAL A 506 1.49 -1.23 20.72
CA VAL A 506 2.32 -0.28 19.97
C VAL A 506 3.06 0.69 20.89
N LYS A 507 2.50 0.96 22.08
CA LYS A 507 3.04 1.92 23.04
C LYS A 507 4.41 1.52 23.59
N ARG A 508 5.31 2.49 23.68
CA ARG A 508 6.65 2.34 24.27
C ARG A 508 6.83 3.36 25.38
N ASN A 509 6.51 2.96 26.62
CA ASN A 509 6.55 3.85 27.78
C ASN A 509 7.96 4.38 28.11
N ASN A 510 9.00 3.69 27.64
CA ASN A 510 10.40 4.09 27.80
C ASN A 510 10.93 4.97 26.66
N ILE A 511 10.06 5.50 25.78
CA ILE A 511 10.43 6.46 24.74
C ILE A 511 9.65 7.76 24.95
N THR A 512 10.40 8.87 25.02
CA THR A 512 9.85 10.21 25.16
C THR A 512 10.02 11.01 23.87
N PHE A 513 8.93 11.61 23.39
CA PHE A 513 8.94 12.51 22.24
C PHE A 513 9.42 13.91 22.64
N VAL A 514 10.40 14.43 21.91
CA VAL A 514 10.97 15.78 22.08
C VAL A 514 10.84 16.52 20.74
N ILE A 515 9.66 17.09 20.51
CA ILE A 515 9.31 17.72 19.23
C ILE A 515 9.27 19.24 19.42
N ASP A 516 10.19 19.93 18.73
CA ASP A 516 10.18 21.38 18.56
C ASP A 516 9.47 21.69 17.25
N ASN A 517 8.52 22.62 17.23
CA ASN A 517 7.79 22.96 16.01
C ASN A 517 7.95 24.43 15.60
N HIS A 518 8.14 24.65 14.29
CA HIS A 518 8.32 25.98 13.71
C HIS A 518 7.32 26.20 12.57
N GLU A 519 6.74 27.40 12.48
CA GLU A 519 5.85 27.76 11.37
C GLU A 519 6.61 27.93 10.06
N LYS A 520 7.78 28.57 10.12
CA LYS A 520 8.60 28.89 8.96
C LYS A 520 10.00 29.30 9.34
N TYR A 521 10.99 28.89 8.55
CA TYR A 521 12.33 29.46 8.61
C TYR A 521 12.34 30.86 7.98
N THR A 522 13.09 31.79 8.59
CA THR A 522 13.15 33.20 8.19
C THR A 522 14.00 33.44 6.93
N SER A 523 14.82 32.48 6.53
CA SER A 523 15.77 32.55 5.41
C SER A 523 15.63 31.32 4.48
N ASN A 524 16.72 30.89 3.83
CA ASN A 524 16.71 29.69 2.98
C ASN A 524 16.55 28.43 3.85
N TYR A 525 15.32 27.91 3.88
CA TYR A 525 14.92 26.70 4.62
C TYR A 525 15.96 25.56 4.56
N ASP A 526 16.45 25.20 3.37
CA ASP A 526 17.38 24.06 3.21
C ASP A 526 18.68 24.28 3.99
N SER A 527 19.21 25.50 3.91
CA SER A 527 20.47 25.87 4.54
C SER A 527 20.34 25.97 6.06
N GLU A 528 19.23 26.52 6.56
CA GLU A 528 19.01 26.62 8.01
C GLU A 528 18.77 25.25 8.63
N LYS A 529 17.98 24.39 7.97
CA LYS A 529 17.70 23.04 8.47
C LYS A 529 18.96 22.17 8.53
N GLU A 530 19.80 22.28 7.50
CA GLU A 530 21.10 21.62 7.46
C GLU A 530 21.99 22.10 8.61
N LYS A 531 22.10 23.42 8.81
CA LYS A 531 22.87 24.01 9.90
C LYS A 531 22.36 23.59 11.28
N GLU A 532 21.05 23.59 11.48
CA GLU A 532 20.42 23.15 12.73
C GLU A 532 20.76 21.69 13.03
N THR A 533 20.71 20.82 12.02
CA THR A 533 21.05 19.40 12.16
C THR A 533 22.53 19.20 12.47
N VAL A 534 23.43 19.96 11.83
CA VAL A 534 24.88 19.94 12.11
C VAL A 534 25.14 20.34 13.55
N ASN A 535 24.57 21.47 14.00
CA ASN A 535 24.71 21.93 15.39
C ASN A 535 24.17 20.89 16.40
N PHE A 536 23.05 20.23 16.07
CA PHE A 536 22.50 19.16 16.89
C PHE A 536 23.46 17.97 16.99
N VAL A 537 24.00 17.50 15.86
CA VAL A 537 24.95 16.37 15.81
C VAL A 537 26.16 16.65 16.67
N GLU A 538 26.76 17.83 16.53
CA GLU A 538 27.90 18.26 17.35
C GLU A 538 27.57 18.23 18.85
N ALA A 539 26.45 18.84 19.23
CA ALA A 539 26.10 18.99 20.64
C ALA A 539 25.69 17.69 21.33
N ILE A 540 25.20 16.69 20.56
CA ILE A 540 24.83 15.35 21.05
C ILE A 540 26.03 14.40 21.11
N ASP A 541 26.97 14.52 20.17
CA ASP A 541 28.24 13.81 20.24
C ASP A 541 29.03 14.26 21.50
N GLU A 542 29.08 15.57 21.75
CA GLU A 542 29.65 16.13 23.00
C GLU A 542 28.93 15.65 24.26
N ALA A 543 27.62 15.36 24.17
CA ALA A 543 26.85 14.77 25.26
C ALA A 543 27.13 13.27 25.45
N GLY A 544 27.83 12.65 24.51
CA GLY A 544 28.16 11.23 24.52
C GLY A 544 26.94 10.32 24.33
N VAL A 545 25.86 10.82 23.71
CA VAL A 545 24.58 10.10 23.54
C VAL A 545 24.57 9.32 22.23
N LYS A 546 24.35 8.00 22.31
CA LYS A 546 24.28 7.14 21.11
C LYS A 546 23.02 7.44 20.30
N THR A 547 23.22 7.98 19.09
CA THR A 547 22.16 8.64 18.31
C THR A 547 22.10 8.18 16.86
N ILE A 548 20.89 7.95 16.34
CA ILE A 548 20.63 7.84 14.91
C ILE A 548 19.99 9.12 14.40
N VAL A 549 20.54 9.70 13.33
CA VAL A 549 20.01 10.86 12.61
C VAL A 549 19.44 10.40 11.27
N TYR A 550 18.12 10.45 11.11
CA TYR A 550 17.44 10.11 9.87
C TYR A 550 17.28 11.31 8.94
N ALA A 551 17.71 11.15 7.68
CA ALA A 551 17.54 12.15 6.62
C ALA A 551 16.76 11.59 5.41
N PRO A 552 15.87 12.37 4.77
CA PRO A 552 15.07 11.90 3.63
C PRO A 552 15.89 11.49 2.39
N TYR A 553 17.00 12.17 2.12
CA TYR A 553 17.78 11.99 0.90
C TYR A 553 19.27 11.81 1.17
N ARG A 554 19.94 11.02 0.31
CA ARG A 554 21.40 10.87 0.32
C ARG A 554 22.12 12.22 0.28
N LYS A 555 21.62 13.16 -0.52
CA LYS A 555 22.20 14.50 -0.64
C LYS A 555 22.22 15.26 0.70
N HIS A 556 21.21 15.09 1.55
CA HIS A 556 21.23 15.74 2.87
C HIS A 556 22.34 15.16 3.74
N ILE A 557 22.54 13.84 3.68
CA ILE A 557 23.64 13.16 4.39
C ILE A 557 24.98 13.67 3.87
N ASP A 558 25.18 13.65 2.55
CA ASP A 558 26.42 14.12 1.91
C ASP A 558 26.74 15.56 2.33
N ASN A 559 25.73 16.44 2.34
CA ASN A 559 25.89 17.84 2.74
C ASN A 559 26.20 17.99 4.24
N ILE A 560 25.47 17.30 5.12
CA ILE A 560 25.68 17.36 6.58
C ILE A 560 27.10 16.88 6.90
N VAL A 561 27.53 15.77 6.32
CA VAL A 561 28.89 15.22 6.51
C VAL A 561 29.93 16.21 6.00
N GLN A 562 29.82 16.70 4.76
CA GLN A 562 30.75 17.70 4.21
C GLN A 562 30.84 18.97 5.07
N ARG A 563 29.73 19.36 5.71
CA ARG A 563 29.70 20.51 6.59
C ARG A 563 30.46 20.25 7.90
N LEU A 564 30.25 19.09 8.52
CA LEU A 564 30.99 18.66 9.70
C LEU A 564 32.51 18.58 9.41
N GLU A 565 32.88 18.06 8.24
CA GLU A 565 34.27 18.02 7.78
C GLU A 565 34.84 19.44 7.60
N ALA A 566 34.10 20.33 6.96
CA ALA A 566 34.50 21.72 6.75
C ALA A 566 34.65 22.53 8.07
N ASP A 567 33.84 22.19 9.08
CA ASP A 567 33.89 22.79 10.41
C ASP A 567 34.97 22.12 11.31
N GLY A 568 35.76 21.18 10.76
CA GLY A 568 36.91 20.53 11.42
C GLY A 568 36.52 19.43 12.42
N LYS A 569 35.34 18.84 12.24
CA LYS A 569 34.75 17.81 13.11
C LYS A 569 34.70 16.45 12.40
N ASP A 570 35.74 16.10 11.66
CA ASP A 570 35.85 14.81 10.97
C ASP A 570 35.72 13.64 11.96
N GLY A 571 34.90 12.64 11.62
CA GLY A 571 34.80 11.39 12.38
C GLY A 571 33.84 11.38 13.57
N ILE A 572 33.17 12.49 13.90
CA ILE A 572 32.14 12.50 14.98
C ILE A 572 30.84 11.78 14.58
N ALA A 573 30.62 11.59 13.28
CA ALA A 573 29.47 10.87 12.75
C ALA A 573 29.86 9.99 11.56
N VAL A 574 29.21 8.84 11.43
CA VAL A 574 29.33 7.95 10.27
C VAL A 574 28.09 8.03 9.38
N ALA A 575 28.29 7.98 8.06
CA ALA A 575 27.21 8.02 7.08
C ALA A 575 26.77 6.60 6.68
N TYR A 576 25.46 6.38 6.55
CA TYR A 576 24.92 5.12 6.03
C TYR A 576 23.79 5.36 5.02
N HIS A 577 23.97 4.92 3.79
CA HIS A 577 22.91 4.94 2.80
C HIS A 577 23.13 3.92 1.69
N SER A 578 22.08 3.63 0.91
CA SER A 578 22.11 2.62 -0.16
C SER A 578 23.12 2.90 -1.29
N GLY A 579 23.69 4.11 -1.40
CA GLY A 579 24.75 4.43 -2.36
C GLY A 579 26.18 4.07 -1.94
N LEU A 580 26.41 3.62 -0.70
CA LEU A 580 27.72 3.18 -0.23
C LEU A 580 28.02 1.76 -0.71
N THR A 581 29.32 1.43 -0.86
CA THR A 581 29.78 0.06 -1.11
C THR A 581 29.47 -0.84 0.09
N ALA A 582 29.45 -2.16 -0.13
CA ALA A 582 29.19 -3.12 0.95
C ALA A 582 30.22 -2.98 2.09
N ASP A 583 31.50 -2.84 1.76
CA ASP A 583 32.58 -2.66 2.74
C ASP A 583 32.39 -1.39 3.58
N SER A 584 32.07 -0.25 2.94
CA SER A 584 31.83 1.01 3.66
C SER A 584 30.60 0.93 4.56
N LYS A 585 29.54 0.22 4.16
CA LYS A 585 28.37 -0.02 5.01
C LYS A 585 28.73 -0.85 6.23
N ASN A 586 29.50 -1.92 6.05
CA ASN A 586 29.96 -2.78 7.14
C ASN A 586 30.85 -2.01 8.13
N LEU A 587 31.77 -1.20 7.63
CA LEU A 587 32.62 -0.34 8.47
C LEU A 587 31.78 0.65 9.28
N ALA A 588 30.87 1.39 8.65
CA ALA A 588 29.99 2.32 9.35
C ALA A 588 29.10 1.62 10.39
N TYR A 589 28.54 0.46 10.04
CA TYR A 589 27.72 -0.34 10.95
C TYR A 589 28.53 -0.81 12.18
N ASN A 590 29.71 -1.39 11.97
CA ASN A 590 30.57 -1.89 13.06
C ASN A 590 31.04 -0.74 13.95
N SER A 591 31.51 0.37 13.36
CA SER A 591 31.98 1.53 14.12
C SER A 591 30.89 2.10 15.04
N PHE A 592 29.63 2.14 14.58
CA PHE A 592 28.51 2.55 15.40
C PHE A 592 28.07 1.48 16.42
N LYS A 593 28.06 0.21 16.03
CA LYS A 593 27.72 -0.91 16.92
C LYS A 593 28.69 -1.00 18.09
N ASP A 594 29.99 -0.91 17.82
CA ASP A 594 31.09 -1.08 18.76
C ASP A 594 31.41 0.20 19.57
N ASN A 595 30.61 1.26 19.40
CA ASN A 595 30.74 2.55 20.08
C ASN A 595 32.02 3.34 19.74
N GLU A 596 32.68 3.07 18.61
CA GLU A 596 33.76 3.90 18.08
C GLU A 596 33.24 5.28 17.64
N THR A 597 32.07 5.29 17.00
CA THR A 597 31.32 6.52 16.67
C THR A 597 29.93 6.44 17.26
N LYS A 598 29.48 7.48 17.97
CA LYS A 598 28.18 7.49 18.65
C LYS A 598 27.04 8.02 17.81
N VAL A 599 27.32 8.69 16.69
CA VAL A 599 26.30 9.27 15.81
C VAL A 599 26.31 8.58 14.45
N MET A 600 25.14 8.06 14.07
CA MET A 600 24.88 7.47 12.75
C MET A 600 23.97 8.39 11.94
N ILE A 601 24.43 8.95 10.82
CA ILE A 601 23.58 9.73 9.90
C ILE A 601 23.16 8.84 8.74
N SER A 602 21.86 8.59 8.59
CA SER A 602 21.36 7.63 7.62
C SER A 602 20.05 8.01 6.95
N THR A 603 19.77 7.43 5.79
CA THR A 603 18.39 7.31 5.28
C THR A 603 17.67 6.17 5.99
N LYS A 604 16.41 5.88 5.63
CA LYS A 604 15.70 4.65 6.07
C LYS A 604 16.44 3.32 5.80
N ALA A 605 17.54 3.36 5.02
CA ALA A 605 18.39 2.21 4.72
C ALA A 605 19.07 1.61 5.97
N PHE A 606 19.42 2.43 6.98
CA PHE A 606 19.86 1.94 8.28
C PHE A 606 18.64 1.73 9.16
N GLY A 607 17.95 0.62 8.92
CA GLY A 607 16.68 0.40 9.56
C GLY A 607 16.36 -1.08 9.68
N MET A 608 15.67 -1.62 8.70
CA MET A 608 15.23 -3.02 8.70
C MET A 608 16.40 -3.96 9.06
N GLY A 609 16.23 -4.74 10.13
CA GLY A 609 17.22 -5.70 10.58
C GLY A 609 18.29 -5.22 11.57
N VAL A 610 18.42 -3.91 11.83
CA VAL A 610 19.38 -3.42 12.83
C VAL A 610 18.94 -3.86 14.23
N ASP A 611 19.78 -4.59 14.96
CA ASP A 611 19.59 -4.93 16.37
C ASP A 611 20.73 -4.42 17.26
N ILE A 612 20.65 -3.13 17.58
CA ILE A 612 21.60 -2.45 18.47
C ILE A 612 20.82 -2.03 19.72
N PRO A 613 21.10 -2.66 20.89
CA PRO A 613 20.21 -2.56 22.04
C PRO A 613 20.37 -1.28 22.86
N ASP A 614 21.47 -0.53 22.66
CA ASP A 614 21.91 0.62 23.45
C ASP A 614 21.70 1.97 22.74
N ILE A 615 20.90 2.03 21.67
CA ILE A 615 20.53 3.32 21.04
C ILE A 615 19.64 4.11 22.00
N GLN A 616 20.01 5.36 22.28
CA GLN A 616 19.30 6.19 23.25
C GLN A 616 18.44 7.27 22.59
N LEU A 617 18.85 7.77 21.42
CA LEU A 617 18.17 8.87 20.74
C LEU A 617 18.00 8.58 19.25
N VAL A 618 16.80 8.82 18.74
CA VAL A 618 16.53 8.90 17.30
C VAL A 618 16.12 10.33 17.00
N TYR A 619 16.87 10.99 16.12
CA TYR A 619 16.59 12.33 15.62
C TYR A 619 16.27 12.29 14.14
N HIS A 620 15.29 13.07 13.71
CA HIS A 620 14.96 13.21 12.29
C HIS A 620 15.36 14.60 11.81
N HIS A 621 16.24 14.68 10.80
CA HIS A 621 16.45 15.93 10.05
C HIS A 621 15.14 16.40 9.41
N ALA A 622 14.41 15.46 8.83
CA ALA A 622 13.01 15.60 8.45
C ALA A 622 12.43 14.19 8.27
N PRO A 623 11.15 13.97 8.56
CA PRO A 623 10.54 12.67 8.32
C PRO A 623 10.49 12.31 6.83
N SER A 624 10.72 11.04 6.52
CA SER A 624 10.80 10.55 5.13
C SER A 624 9.56 9.77 4.66
N GLY A 625 8.72 9.32 5.59
CA GLY A 625 7.53 8.50 5.35
C GLY A 625 6.27 9.03 6.04
N LEU A 626 5.36 8.11 6.38
CA LEU A 626 4.12 8.38 7.13
C LEU A 626 4.29 8.02 8.61
N LEU A 627 3.22 8.14 9.40
CA LEU A 627 3.25 7.89 10.85
C LEU A 627 3.73 6.47 11.21
N PRO A 628 3.31 5.39 10.52
CA PRO A 628 3.84 4.05 10.79
C PRO A 628 5.36 3.93 10.62
N ASP A 629 5.92 4.59 9.59
CA ASP A 629 7.36 4.60 9.33
C ASP A 629 8.09 5.32 10.46
N TYR A 630 7.59 6.50 10.87
CA TYR A 630 8.16 7.27 11.96
C TYR A 630 8.15 6.47 13.28
N VAL A 631 7.04 5.81 13.61
CA VAL A 631 6.92 4.97 14.82
C VAL A 631 7.90 3.79 14.78
N GLN A 632 8.08 3.16 13.62
CA GLN A 632 9.07 2.09 13.45
C GLN A 632 10.53 2.60 13.58
N GLU A 633 10.81 3.80 13.07
CA GLU A 633 12.13 4.44 13.13
C GLU A 633 12.49 4.83 14.58
N VAL A 634 11.57 5.46 15.32
CA VAL A 634 11.82 5.85 16.73
C VAL A 634 11.83 4.65 17.67
N GLY A 635 11.10 3.56 17.35
CA GLY A 635 11.12 2.29 18.08
C GLY A 635 12.48 1.57 18.09
N ARG A 636 13.49 2.14 17.44
CA ARG A 636 14.89 1.68 17.50
C ARG A 636 15.61 2.14 18.75
N ALA A 637 15.18 3.26 19.34
CA ALA A 637 15.69 3.71 20.62
C ALA A 637 15.18 2.80 21.75
N ALA A 638 15.96 2.74 22.83
CA ALA A 638 15.57 2.13 24.11
C ALA A 638 14.99 0.72 23.98
N ARG A 639 15.71 -0.18 23.28
CA ARG A 639 15.29 -1.59 23.17
C ARG A 639 15.36 -2.31 24.51
N LYS A 640 16.33 -1.96 25.35
CA LYS A 640 16.42 -2.41 26.73
C LYS A 640 15.40 -1.64 27.59
N PRO A 641 14.56 -2.32 28.39
CA PRO A 641 13.57 -1.67 29.25
C PRO A 641 14.18 -0.65 30.22
N GLU A 642 15.39 -0.93 30.71
CA GLU A 642 16.16 -0.05 31.60
C GLU A 642 16.74 1.22 30.94
N ILE A 643 16.72 1.32 29.61
CA ILE A 643 17.18 2.53 28.90
C ILE A 643 16.00 3.47 28.67
N GLN A 644 16.16 4.74 29.05
CA GLN A 644 15.27 5.81 28.63
C GLN A 644 15.66 6.29 27.23
N GLY A 645 14.71 6.21 26.30
CA GLY A 645 14.87 6.61 24.92
C GLY A 645 14.22 7.95 24.61
N PHE A 646 14.73 8.61 23.58
CA PHE A 646 14.19 9.87 23.10
C PHE A 646 13.95 9.81 21.59
N ALA A 647 12.82 10.37 21.17
CA ALA A 647 12.42 10.54 19.77
C ALA A 647 12.33 12.04 19.49
N ALA A 648 13.34 12.59 18.81
CA ALA A 648 13.49 14.02 18.65
C ALA A 648 13.30 14.48 17.20
N LEU A 649 12.64 15.61 17.03
CA LEU A 649 12.45 16.24 15.73
C LEU A 649 12.21 17.73 15.93
N SER A 650 12.99 18.55 15.23
CA SER A 650 12.56 19.91 14.91
C SER A 650 11.69 19.80 13.66
N TYR A 651 10.43 20.20 13.72
CA TYR A 651 9.49 20.05 12.61
C TYR A 651 9.07 21.41 12.07
N ALA A 652 9.17 21.58 10.76
CA ALA A 652 8.57 22.70 10.04
C ALA A 652 7.59 22.21 8.98
N ILE A 653 6.58 23.03 8.65
CA ILE A 653 5.57 22.66 7.66
C ILE A 653 6.19 22.36 6.29
N GLU A 654 7.32 23.00 5.96
CA GLU A 654 8.07 22.70 4.74
C GLU A 654 8.69 21.30 4.71
N ASP A 655 8.92 20.62 5.84
CA ASP A 655 9.49 19.27 5.90
C ASP A 655 8.62 18.26 5.12
N GLN A 656 7.30 18.48 5.09
CA GLN A 656 6.34 17.64 4.37
C GLN A 656 6.65 17.49 2.88
N ARG A 657 7.32 18.50 2.29
CA ARG A 657 7.66 18.46 0.87
C ARG A 657 8.50 17.23 0.54
N TYR A 658 9.32 16.75 1.49
CA TYR A 658 10.17 15.59 1.28
C TYR A 658 9.38 14.30 1.18
N SER A 659 8.44 14.07 2.10
CA SER A 659 7.52 12.93 2.06
C SER A 659 6.64 12.97 0.80
N LYS A 660 6.05 14.14 0.47
CA LYS A 660 5.24 14.33 -0.75
C LYS A 660 6.02 14.05 -2.04
N ILE A 661 7.28 14.50 -2.13
CA ILE A 661 8.15 14.22 -3.29
C ILE A 661 8.51 12.73 -3.36
N LEU A 662 8.84 12.09 -2.24
CA LEU A 662 9.19 10.66 -2.19
C LEU A 662 8.03 9.77 -2.64
N HIS A 663 6.82 10.08 -2.19
CA HIS A 663 5.61 9.42 -2.66
C HIS A 663 5.37 9.69 -4.15
N GLY A 664 5.43 10.96 -4.59
CA GLY A 664 5.18 11.33 -5.99
C GLY A 664 6.16 10.73 -7.01
N ILE A 665 7.42 10.44 -6.62
CA ILE A 665 8.38 9.76 -7.49
C ILE A 665 7.96 8.30 -7.76
N SER A 666 7.36 7.64 -6.77
CA SER A 666 7.02 6.22 -6.81
C SER A 666 5.57 5.97 -7.27
N ALA A 667 4.69 6.95 -7.06
CA ALA A 667 3.27 6.86 -7.38
C ALA A 667 2.99 6.74 -8.89
N LEU A 668 1.98 5.93 -9.20
CA LEU A 668 1.39 5.82 -10.53
C LEU A 668 0.31 6.89 -10.72
N ARG A 669 0.07 7.29 -11.97
CA ARG A 669 -1.00 8.22 -12.33
C ARG A 669 -2.07 7.50 -13.15
N GLN A 670 -3.33 7.94 -13.05
CA GLN A 670 -4.45 7.32 -13.78
C GLN A 670 -4.20 7.20 -15.29
N TYR A 671 -3.66 8.25 -15.92
CA TYR A 671 -3.33 8.18 -17.34
C TYR A 671 -2.26 7.14 -17.65
N GLN A 672 -1.31 6.88 -16.74
CA GLN A 672 -0.26 5.87 -16.96
C GLN A 672 -0.86 4.47 -16.97
N ILE A 673 -1.81 4.17 -16.08
CA ILE A 673 -2.54 2.88 -16.09
C ILE A 673 -3.29 2.70 -17.40
N ARG A 674 -3.99 3.74 -17.88
CA ARG A 674 -4.68 3.71 -19.17
C ARG A 674 -3.71 3.50 -20.35
N GLU A 675 -2.54 4.12 -20.32
CA GLU A 675 -1.51 3.90 -21.34
C GLU A 675 -0.93 2.48 -21.31
N VAL A 676 -0.80 1.88 -20.12
CA VAL A 676 -0.41 0.47 -19.98
C VAL A 676 -1.47 -0.43 -20.64
N LEU A 677 -2.77 -0.20 -20.39
CA LEU A 677 -3.86 -0.93 -21.08
C LEU A 677 -3.79 -0.75 -22.60
N ASN A 678 -3.57 0.47 -23.08
CA ASN A 678 -3.43 0.77 -24.51
C ASN A 678 -2.23 0.03 -25.13
N LYS A 679 -1.07 0.04 -24.46
CA LYS A 679 0.13 -0.67 -24.91
C LYS A 679 -0.12 -2.18 -24.98
N ILE A 680 -0.76 -2.77 -23.97
CA ILE A 680 -1.13 -4.20 -23.95
C ILE A 680 -2.05 -4.55 -25.13
N TYR A 681 -3.07 -3.74 -25.39
CA TYR A 681 -3.98 -3.96 -26.51
C TYR A 681 -3.27 -3.85 -27.87
N LYS A 682 -2.35 -2.89 -28.02
CA LYS A 682 -1.52 -2.75 -29.23
C LYS A 682 -0.60 -3.94 -29.46
N ILE A 683 0.03 -4.46 -28.40
CA ILE A 683 0.84 -5.69 -28.49
C ILE A 683 -0.05 -6.88 -28.88
N PHE A 684 -1.26 -6.98 -28.31
CA PHE A 684 -2.22 -8.03 -28.65
C PHE A 684 -2.61 -8.02 -30.12
N GLU A 685 -2.98 -6.87 -30.69
CA GLU A 685 -3.32 -6.75 -32.12
C GLU A 685 -2.11 -7.06 -33.02
N ALA A 686 -0.94 -6.49 -32.69
CA ALA A 686 0.32 -6.70 -33.42
C ALA A 686 0.78 -8.17 -33.40
N GLY A 687 0.60 -8.86 -32.29
CA GLY A 687 0.98 -10.25 -32.06
C GLY A 687 0.07 -11.28 -32.72
N GLY A 688 -0.87 -10.85 -33.57
CA GLY A 688 -1.84 -11.73 -34.22
C GLY A 688 -3.00 -12.16 -33.32
N ARG A 689 -3.36 -11.34 -32.31
CA ARG A 689 -4.44 -11.58 -31.36
C ARG A 689 -4.27 -12.84 -30.50
N LYS A 690 -3.02 -13.22 -30.25
CA LYS A 690 -2.67 -14.27 -29.29
C LYS A 690 -2.95 -13.77 -27.88
N ARG A 691 -3.69 -14.55 -27.11
CA ARG A 691 -4.12 -14.16 -25.75
C ARG A 691 -3.02 -14.30 -24.70
N ASN A 692 -2.10 -15.22 -24.92
CA ASN A 692 -0.92 -15.42 -24.10
C ASN A 692 0.26 -14.70 -24.78
N MET A 693 0.89 -13.78 -24.06
CA MET A 693 1.94 -12.90 -24.57
C MET A 693 3.08 -12.79 -23.57
N LEU A 694 4.28 -12.53 -24.09
CA LEU A 694 5.45 -12.21 -23.29
C LEU A 694 5.89 -10.80 -23.69
N VAL A 695 5.97 -9.89 -22.73
CA VAL A 695 6.30 -8.48 -22.98
C VAL A 695 7.50 -8.05 -22.13
N SER A 696 8.38 -7.22 -22.69
CA SER A 696 9.46 -6.62 -21.89
C SER A 696 8.90 -5.45 -21.10
N ALA A 697 9.35 -5.26 -19.85
CA ALA A 697 9.07 -4.05 -19.11
C ALA A 697 9.62 -2.78 -19.82
N ASP A 698 10.70 -2.93 -20.61
CA ASP A 698 11.26 -1.83 -21.41
C ASP A 698 10.27 -1.28 -22.43
N ASP A 699 9.37 -2.12 -22.96
CA ASP A 699 8.38 -1.73 -23.96
C ASP A 699 7.39 -0.69 -23.40
N PHE A 700 7.30 -0.56 -22.07
CA PHE A 700 6.46 0.39 -21.35
C PHE A 700 7.25 1.57 -20.77
N SER A 701 8.58 1.58 -20.87
CA SER A 701 9.46 2.58 -20.24
C SER A 701 9.08 4.02 -20.56
N TYR A 702 8.56 4.28 -21.77
CA TYR A 702 8.12 5.61 -22.22
C TYR A 702 6.91 6.17 -21.45
N ILE A 703 6.16 5.33 -20.75
CA ILE A 703 4.98 5.71 -19.96
C ILE A 703 5.39 6.35 -18.63
N PHE A 704 6.56 5.96 -18.11
CA PHE A 704 7.07 6.37 -16.79
C PHE A 704 8.15 7.45 -16.95
N ASP A 705 8.11 8.48 -16.09
CA ASP A 705 8.90 9.71 -16.22
C ASP A 705 10.43 9.54 -15.93
N GLY A 706 11.13 8.66 -16.66
CA GLY A 706 12.58 8.49 -16.60
C GLY A 706 13.13 7.94 -15.27
N THR A 707 12.29 7.25 -14.50
CA THR A 707 12.69 6.56 -13.26
C THR A 707 13.51 5.31 -13.56
N VAL A 708 14.49 4.99 -12.70
CA VAL A 708 15.40 3.84 -12.88
C VAL A 708 14.66 2.50 -12.70
N ASP A 709 13.55 2.49 -11.97
CA ASP A 709 12.81 1.27 -11.59
C ASP A 709 11.49 1.11 -12.39
N TYR A 710 11.54 1.21 -13.72
CA TYR A 710 10.33 1.08 -14.55
C TYR A 710 9.74 -0.34 -14.51
N ASP A 711 10.55 -1.39 -14.34
CA ASP A 711 10.08 -2.77 -14.18
C ASP A 711 9.06 -2.90 -13.04
N GLN A 712 9.40 -2.32 -11.89
CA GLN A 712 8.53 -2.30 -10.71
C GLN A 712 7.25 -1.52 -11.01
N LYS A 713 7.33 -0.35 -11.66
CA LYS A 713 6.14 0.43 -12.04
C LYS A 713 5.23 -0.27 -13.02
N VAL A 714 5.78 -0.98 -14.00
CA VAL A 714 5.00 -1.81 -14.94
C VAL A 714 4.27 -2.89 -14.19
N MET A 715 4.99 -3.65 -13.35
CA MET A 715 4.39 -4.73 -12.56
C MET A 715 3.32 -4.22 -11.59
N THR A 716 3.57 -3.09 -10.90
CA THR A 716 2.57 -2.45 -10.04
C THR A 716 1.35 -2.00 -10.85
N SER A 717 1.54 -1.45 -12.05
CA SER A 717 0.43 -1.04 -12.93
C SER A 717 -0.43 -2.25 -13.35
N LEU A 718 0.21 -3.34 -13.77
CA LEU A 718 -0.47 -4.57 -14.17
C LEU A 718 -1.22 -5.20 -12.99
N MET A 719 -0.59 -5.23 -11.82
CA MET A 719 -1.22 -5.68 -10.57
C MET A 719 -2.44 -4.84 -10.20
N MET A 720 -2.34 -3.51 -10.29
CA MET A 720 -3.47 -2.60 -10.02
C MET A 720 -4.62 -2.82 -11.00
N ILE A 721 -4.32 -3.08 -12.28
CA ILE A 721 -5.32 -3.43 -13.29
C ILE A 721 -5.98 -4.76 -12.94
N GLU A 722 -5.18 -5.80 -12.65
CA GLU A 722 -5.67 -7.14 -12.31
C GLU A 722 -6.59 -7.10 -11.07
N LYS A 723 -6.18 -6.46 -9.97
CA LYS A 723 -7.01 -6.34 -8.76
C LYS A 723 -8.28 -5.50 -8.98
N ASP A 724 -8.17 -4.37 -9.67
CA ASP A 724 -9.33 -3.51 -9.92
C ASP A 724 -10.37 -4.22 -10.80
N TYR A 725 -9.92 -5.00 -11.80
CA TYR A 725 -10.80 -5.83 -12.62
C TYR A 725 -11.41 -7.00 -11.85
N LEU A 726 -10.63 -7.70 -11.02
CA LEU A 726 -11.17 -8.77 -10.19
C LEU A 726 -12.24 -8.23 -9.22
N ALA A 727 -12.02 -7.06 -8.62
CA ALA A 727 -12.99 -6.42 -7.73
C ALA A 727 -14.26 -5.99 -8.48
N LYS A 728 -14.15 -5.40 -9.67
CA LYS A 728 -15.28 -4.88 -10.46
C LYS A 728 -16.08 -5.97 -11.19
N PHE A 729 -15.40 -6.98 -11.73
CA PHE A 729 -15.99 -7.96 -12.65
C PHE A 729 -16.01 -9.39 -12.11
N ARG A 730 -15.37 -9.65 -10.95
CA ARG A 730 -15.30 -10.96 -10.29
C ARG A 730 -14.62 -12.06 -11.12
N PHE A 731 -13.84 -11.67 -12.13
CA PHE A 731 -12.88 -12.53 -12.84
C PHE A 731 -11.67 -11.69 -13.28
N ASN A 732 -10.55 -12.35 -13.52
CA ASN A 732 -9.35 -11.67 -14.01
C ASN A 732 -9.49 -11.38 -15.51
N VAL A 733 -9.77 -10.13 -15.89
CA VAL A 733 -9.77 -9.70 -17.31
C VAL A 733 -8.39 -9.84 -17.94
N LEU A 734 -7.36 -9.55 -17.14
CA LEU A 734 -5.96 -9.64 -17.48
C LEU A 734 -5.21 -10.28 -16.30
N VAL A 735 -4.27 -11.16 -16.62
CA VAL A 735 -3.38 -11.82 -15.66
C VAL A 735 -1.95 -11.49 -16.04
N ALA A 736 -1.16 -10.95 -15.11
CA ALA A 736 0.24 -10.63 -15.34
C ALA A 736 1.15 -11.38 -14.36
N ARG A 737 2.17 -12.08 -14.85
CA ARG A 737 3.12 -12.81 -13.99
C ARG A 737 4.56 -12.47 -14.38
N PRO A 738 5.44 -12.16 -13.41
CA PRO A 738 6.84 -11.92 -13.72
C PRO A 738 7.50 -13.21 -14.22
N LYS A 739 8.28 -13.12 -15.29
CA LYS A 739 9.05 -14.24 -15.86
C LYS A 739 10.51 -13.84 -15.99
N LYS A 740 11.30 -14.12 -14.95
CA LYS A 740 12.72 -13.73 -14.87
C LYS A 740 13.64 -14.64 -15.70
N LEU A 741 13.21 -15.87 -16.01
CA LEU A 741 14.00 -16.89 -16.70
C LEU A 741 13.47 -17.15 -18.12
N PHE A 742 14.20 -16.64 -19.12
CA PHE A 742 13.85 -16.80 -20.53
C PHE A 742 14.65 -17.89 -21.20
N VAL A 743 13.92 -18.81 -21.81
CA VAL A 743 14.44 -19.93 -22.57
C VAL A 743 14.93 -19.51 -23.95
N LYS A 744 14.25 -18.58 -24.64
CA LYS A 744 14.60 -18.24 -26.02
C LYS A 744 15.35 -16.92 -26.13
N VAL A 745 16.54 -16.96 -26.71
CA VAL A 745 17.43 -15.81 -26.91
C VAL A 745 17.91 -15.73 -28.35
N TYR A 746 18.41 -14.58 -28.78
CA TYR A 746 18.96 -14.42 -30.13
C TYR A 746 20.43 -14.08 -30.05
N CYS A 747 21.28 -14.69 -30.88
CA CYS A 747 22.66 -14.25 -31.03
C CYS A 747 23.10 -14.19 -32.49
N ARG A 748 24.21 -13.50 -32.69
CA ARG A 748 24.93 -13.44 -33.95
C ARG A 748 26.13 -14.35 -33.87
N VAL A 749 26.29 -15.20 -34.87
CA VAL A 749 27.42 -16.13 -35.02
C VAL A 749 28.04 -15.97 -36.41
N ASN A 750 29.34 -16.25 -36.52
CA ASN A 750 30.00 -16.37 -37.81
C ASN A 750 29.70 -17.72 -38.49
N SER A 751 30.15 -17.93 -39.74
CA SER A 751 29.85 -19.17 -40.46
C SER A 751 30.48 -20.41 -39.81
N PHE A 752 31.66 -20.24 -39.21
CA PHE A 752 32.35 -21.30 -38.48
C PHE A 752 31.57 -21.72 -37.23
N GLY A 753 31.19 -20.78 -36.37
CA GLY A 753 30.40 -21.01 -35.17
C GLY A 753 29.01 -21.55 -35.48
N LEU A 754 28.39 -21.17 -36.60
CA LEU A 754 27.13 -21.76 -37.05
C LEU A 754 27.27 -23.26 -37.36
N ASN A 755 28.36 -23.68 -38.01
CA ASN A 755 28.60 -25.09 -38.30
C ASN A 755 28.83 -25.91 -37.02
N LEU A 756 29.57 -25.35 -36.06
CA LEU A 756 29.76 -25.96 -34.74
C LEU A 756 28.44 -26.09 -33.98
N LEU A 757 27.57 -25.07 -33.99
CA LEU A 757 26.23 -25.17 -33.44
C LEU A 757 25.44 -26.33 -34.07
N PHE A 758 25.51 -26.51 -35.40
CA PHE A 758 24.86 -27.63 -36.08
C PHE A 758 25.39 -29.01 -35.69
N GLN A 759 26.67 -29.12 -35.34
CA GLN A 759 27.27 -30.36 -34.84
C GLN A 759 26.87 -30.63 -33.39
N ASP A 760 27.12 -29.68 -32.48
CA ASP A 760 27.15 -29.96 -31.04
C ASP A 760 25.83 -29.61 -30.32
N TYR A 761 24.99 -28.78 -30.94
CA TYR A 761 23.76 -28.24 -30.33
C TYR A 761 22.50 -28.48 -31.19
N LYS A 762 22.49 -29.58 -31.95
CA LYS A 762 21.38 -29.92 -32.86
C LYS A 762 20.03 -30.00 -32.14
N GLY A 763 19.06 -29.26 -32.66
CA GLY A 763 17.70 -29.17 -32.10
C GLY A 763 17.54 -28.16 -30.95
N CYS A 764 18.61 -27.47 -30.56
CA CYS A 764 18.60 -26.42 -29.54
C CYS A 764 18.59 -25.00 -30.13
N PHE A 765 18.67 -24.84 -31.45
CA PHE A 765 18.67 -23.53 -32.10
C PHE A 765 18.00 -23.57 -33.49
N LYS A 766 17.68 -22.39 -34.01
CA LYS A 766 17.10 -22.17 -35.33
C LYS A 766 17.80 -20.99 -36.02
N LYS A 767 18.29 -21.19 -37.24
CA LYS A 767 18.80 -20.11 -38.09
C LYS A 767 17.65 -19.23 -38.59
N LEU A 768 17.77 -17.91 -38.45
CA LEU A 768 16.72 -16.95 -38.84
C LEU A 768 17.08 -16.16 -40.10
N GLU A 769 18.23 -15.48 -40.11
CA GLU A 769 18.61 -14.55 -41.19
C GLU A 769 20.11 -14.53 -41.50
N ASN A 770 20.44 -14.15 -42.74
CA ASN A 770 21.81 -13.93 -43.20
C ASN A 770 22.01 -12.44 -43.52
N LYS A 771 22.85 -11.73 -42.75
CA LYS A 771 23.11 -10.28 -42.95
C LYS A 771 24.29 -10.01 -43.89
N SER A 772 25.23 -10.95 -44.01
CA SER A 772 26.44 -10.86 -44.85
C SER A 772 27.05 -12.26 -45.01
N ASN A 773 27.91 -12.50 -46.00
CA ASN A 773 28.50 -13.84 -46.27
C ASN A 773 29.14 -14.54 -45.05
N ASP A 774 29.45 -13.83 -43.96
CA ASP A 774 30.03 -14.42 -42.75
C ASP A 774 29.33 -14.08 -41.41
N GLN A 775 28.09 -13.58 -41.41
CA GLN A 775 27.35 -13.31 -40.16
C GLN A 775 25.89 -13.76 -40.23
N HIS A 776 25.52 -14.67 -39.32
CA HIS A 776 24.19 -15.29 -39.25
C HIS A 776 23.51 -14.95 -37.92
N ILE A 777 22.19 -14.74 -37.96
CA ILE A 777 21.37 -14.60 -36.75
C ILE A 777 20.71 -15.94 -36.44
N VAL A 778 20.84 -16.37 -35.19
CA VAL A 778 20.26 -17.60 -34.65
C VAL A 778 19.36 -17.31 -33.45
N GLU A 779 18.23 -18.02 -33.39
CA GLU A 779 17.39 -18.17 -32.19
C GLU A 779 17.87 -19.41 -31.43
N LEU A 780 18.28 -19.24 -30.18
CA LEU A 780 18.73 -20.29 -29.28
C LEU A 780 17.67 -20.56 -28.22
N ASP A 781 17.44 -21.83 -27.94
CA ASP A 781 16.58 -22.35 -26.88
C ASP A 781 17.49 -22.79 -25.72
N LEU A 782 17.81 -21.84 -24.83
CA LEU A 782 18.72 -22.01 -23.70
C LEU A 782 18.29 -23.14 -22.77
N ASP A 783 17.00 -23.46 -22.64
CA ASP A 783 16.53 -24.55 -21.77
C ASP A 783 16.92 -25.89 -22.36
N LYS A 784 16.80 -26.04 -23.68
CA LYS A 784 17.32 -27.23 -24.37
C LYS A 784 18.84 -27.29 -24.38
N VAL A 785 19.52 -26.16 -24.57
CA VAL A 785 20.99 -26.09 -24.46
C VAL A 785 21.43 -26.51 -23.05
N TRP A 786 20.77 -25.97 -22.02
CA TRP A 786 21.01 -26.29 -20.63
C TRP A 786 20.77 -27.77 -20.33
N LYS A 787 19.56 -28.28 -20.58
CA LYS A 787 19.19 -29.68 -20.30
C LYS A 787 20.07 -30.71 -20.98
N LYS A 788 20.62 -30.42 -22.16
CA LYS A 788 21.41 -31.39 -22.93
C LYS A 788 22.91 -31.27 -22.74
N ASN A 789 23.43 -30.05 -22.57
CA ASN A 789 24.86 -29.78 -22.66
C ASN A 789 25.43 -29.15 -21.39
N PHE A 790 24.59 -28.64 -20.49
CA PHE A 790 25.02 -27.94 -19.27
C PHE A 790 24.11 -28.26 -18.08
N SER A 791 23.61 -29.49 -17.99
CA SER A 791 22.67 -29.91 -16.93
C SER A 791 23.31 -29.92 -15.54
N ASP A 792 24.64 -29.83 -15.48
CA ASP A 792 25.50 -29.66 -14.32
C ASP A 792 25.55 -28.21 -13.80
N ARG A 793 25.04 -27.24 -14.57
CA ARG A 793 24.99 -25.81 -14.22
C ARG A 793 23.55 -25.40 -13.93
N SER A 794 23.29 -24.24 -13.34
CA SER A 794 21.92 -23.73 -13.23
C SER A 794 21.46 -22.98 -14.48
N PHE A 795 20.17 -23.04 -14.82
CA PHE A 795 19.62 -22.31 -15.97
C PHE A 795 19.90 -20.78 -15.98
N PRO A 796 19.84 -20.05 -14.84
CA PRO A 796 20.22 -18.64 -14.79
C PRO A 796 21.69 -18.39 -15.11
N MET A 797 22.59 -19.31 -14.76
CA MET A 797 24.02 -19.24 -15.12
C MET A 797 24.19 -19.22 -16.62
N ILE A 798 23.54 -20.17 -17.31
CA ILE A 798 23.55 -20.26 -18.78
C ILE A 798 23.03 -18.98 -19.42
N LYS A 799 21.97 -18.40 -18.86
CA LYS A 799 21.42 -17.12 -19.32
C LYS A 799 22.41 -15.97 -19.14
N ARG A 800 23.08 -15.87 -17.99
CA ARG A 800 24.08 -14.82 -17.73
C ARG A 800 25.30 -14.98 -18.63
N GLU A 801 25.88 -16.18 -18.70
CA GLU A 801 27.02 -16.48 -19.57
C GLU A 801 26.71 -16.22 -21.05
N PHE A 802 25.46 -16.47 -21.45
CA PHE A 802 25.02 -16.10 -22.79
C PHE A 802 25.12 -14.58 -23.00
N TYR A 803 24.56 -13.76 -22.10
CA TYR A 803 24.57 -12.30 -22.26
C TYR A 803 25.96 -11.67 -22.09
N GLU A 804 26.83 -12.27 -21.27
CA GLU A 804 28.25 -11.92 -21.16
C GLU A 804 29.07 -12.37 -22.38
N GLY A 805 28.51 -13.23 -23.23
CA GLY A 805 29.17 -13.78 -24.42
C GLY A 805 30.18 -14.88 -24.11
N THR A 806 30.13 -15.49 -22.93
CA THR A 806 31.07 -16.51 -22.44
C THR A 806 30.56 -17.93 -22.56
N LEU A 807 29.24 -18.13 -22.76
CA LEU A 807 28.59 -19.45 -22.73
C LEU A 807 29.23 -20.51 -23.64
N PHE A 808 29.72 -20.12 -24.82
CA PHE A 808 30.28 -21.06 -25.80
C PHE A 808 31.79 -20.90 -26.00
N ASN A 809 32.49 -20.29 -25.03
CA ASN A 809 33.94 -20.09 -25.12
C ASN A 809 34.70 -21.42 -25.27
N ASP A 810 34.31 -22.45 -24.52
CA ASP A 810 34.93 -23.79 -24.57
C ASP A 810 34.75 -24.47 -25.94
N SER A 811 33.68 -24.12 -26.66
CA SER A 811 33.35 -24.65 -27.98
C SER A 811 33.85 -23.75 -29.12
N ASN A 812 34.60 -22.68 -28.84
CA ASN A 812 35.08 -21.70 -29.82
C ASN A 812 33.96 -21.08 -30.70
N VAL A 813 32.73 -20.98 -30.19
CA VAL A 813 31.63 -20.31 -30.91
C VAL A 813 31.55 -18.86 -30.47
N ASP A 814 31.95 -17.92 -31.34
CA ASP A 814 31.74 -16.48 -31.12
C ASP A 814 30.24 -16.15 -31.29
N CYS A 815 29.49 -16.20 -30.18
CA CYS A 815 28.06 -15.92 -30.12
C CYS A 815 27.83 -14.59 -29.40
N LYS A 816 27.45 -13.57 -30.19
CA LYS A 816 27.19 -12.21 -29.68
C LYS A 816 25.70 -11.98 -29.47
N PRO A 817 25.23 -11.76 -28.23
CA PRO A 817 23.81 -11.60 -27.93
C PRO A 817 23.15 -10.47 -28.72
N GLN A 818 21.93 -10.72 -29.18
CA GLN A 818 21.10 -9.79 -29.94
C GLN A 818 19.69 -9.69 -29.33
N VAL A 819 19.10 -8.51 -29.53
CA VAL A 819 17.71 -8.18 -29.23
C VAL A 819 16.99 -7.98 -30.56
N LYS A 820 15.83 -8.60 -30.70
CA LYS A 820 14.92 -8.43 -31.84
C LYS A 820 13.92 -7.34 -31.52
N VAL A 821 13.92 -6.25 -32.27
CA VAL A 821 12.91 -5.19 -32.15
C VAL A 821 11.99 -5.24 -33.37
N MET A 822 10.69 -5.38 -33.14
CA MET A 822 9.66 -5.48 -34.16
C MET A 822 8.84 -4.18 -34.17
N PHE A 823 8.45 -3.74 -35.36
CA PHE A 823 7.69 -2.52 -35.60
C PHE A 823 6.51 -2.82 -36.50
N ASN A 824 5.34 -2.29 -36.16
CA ASN A 824 4.13 -2.38 -36.97
C ASN A 824 3.55 -0.98 -37.17
N LEU A 825 3.15 -0.66 -38.39
CA LEU A 825 2.54 0.61 -38.77
C LEU A 825 1.03 0.47 -38.84
N GLU A 826 0.32 1.46 -38.28
CA GLU A 826 -1.14 1.57 -38.40
C GLU A 826 -1.56 2.19 -39.75
N THR A 827 -0.64 2.89 -40.41
CA THR A 827 -0.86 3.60 -41.69
C THR A 827 0.22 3.25 -42.70
N ASP A 828 0.07 3.72 -43.95
CA ASP A 828 1.12 3.56 -44.94
C ASP A 828 2.41 4.25 -44.51
N PHE A 829 3.56 3.71 -44.94
CA PHE A 829 4.87 4.20 -44.56
C PHE A 829 5.07 5.70 -44.85
N LYS A 830 4.56 6.20 -45.98
CA LYS A 830 4.75 7.59 -46.39
C LYS A 830 4.01 8.54 -45.44
N SER A 831 2.78 8.19 -45.05
CA SER A 831 1.99 8.92 -44.06
C SER A 831 2.63 8.88 -42.67
N ALA A 832 3.05 7.69 -42.21
CA ALA A 832 3.72 7.52 -40.93
C ALA A 832 5.04 8.31 -40.85
N TYR A 833 5.88 8.21 -41.88
CA TYR A 833 7.15 8.92 -41.97
C TYR A 833 6.94 10.44 -41.98
N ARG A 834 5.96 10.93 -42.75
CA ARG A 834 5.61 12.38 -42.77
C ARG A 834 5.25 12.89 -41.38
N LYS A 835 4.42 12.16 -40.63
CA LYS A 835 4.04 12.56 -39.26
C LYS A 835 5.24 12.64 -38.33
N ILE A 836 6.12 11.62 -38.32
CA ILE A 836 7.35 11.66 -37.51
C ILE A 836 8.29 12.78 -37.95
N ALA A 837 8.52 12.92 -39.26
CA ALA A 837 9.44 13.92 -39.78
C ALA A 837 8.97 15.33 -39.40
N MET A 838 7.68 15.62 -39.62
CA MET A 838 7.06 16.89 -39.24
C MET A 838 7.18 17.15 -37.74
N PHE A 839 6.91 16.17 -36.89
CA PHE A 839 7.09 16.31 -35.45
C PHE A 839 8.53 16.65 -35.09
N LEU A 840 9.51 15.88 -35.60
CA LEU A 840 10.92 16.11 -35.30
C LEU A 840 11.42 17.48 -35.80
N ASP A 841 10.93 17.95 -36.95
CA ASP A 841 11.23 19.29 -37.48
C ASP A 841 10.63 20.41 -36.63
N VAL A 842 9.37 20.24 -36.21
CA VAL A 842 8.71 21.16 -35.26
C VAL A 842 9.50 21.19 -33.94
N MET A 843 9.84 20.04 -33.37
CA MET A 843 10.64 19.96 -32.15
C MET A 843 12.00 20.63 -32.30
N GLN A 844 12.68 20.40 -33.42
CA GLN A 844 13.97 21.02 -33.73
C GLN A 844 13.85 22.55 -33.73
N SER A 845 12.83 23.09 -34.41
CA SER A 845 12.58 24.53 -34.48
C SER A 845 12.20 25.12 -33.10
N THR A 846 11.44 24.39 -32.29
CA THR A 846 11.05 24.80 -30.94
C THR A 846 12.24 24.80 -29.99
N LEU A 847 13.05 23.74 -29.98
CA LEU A 847 14.27 23.67 -29.17
C LEU A 847 15.29 24.74 -29.57
N SER A 848 15.41 25.05 -30.87
CA SER A 848 16.26 26.14 -31.35
C SER A 848 15.80 27.50 -30.81
N ARG A 849 14.49 27.76 -30.72
CA ARG A 849 13.93 29.00 -30.14
C ARG A 849 14.13 29.09 -28.62
N LEU A 850 14.13 27.94 -27.95
CA LEU A 850 14.34 27.84 -26.50
C LEU A 850 15.83 27.74 -26.11
N THR A 851 16.73 27.80 -27.10
CA THR A 851 18.18 27.74 -26.85
C THR A 851 18.64 29.02 -26.16
N GLY A 852 19.53 28.89 -25.17
CA GLY A 852 20.12 30.04 -24.46
C GLY A 852 19.46 30.41 -23.13
N HIS A 853 18.22 29.96 -22.88
CA HIS A 853 17.49 30.18 -21.63
C HIS A 853 17.05 28.87 -20.99
N TYR A 854 16.69 28.94 -19.71
CA TYR A 854 16.02 27.82 -19.03
C TYR A 854 14.52 27.92 -19.27
N PHE A 855 13.89 26.79 -19.60
CA PHE A 855 12.46 26.69 -19.84
C PHE A 855 11.83 25.57 -19.01
N THR A 856 10.53 25.66 -18.74
CA THR A 856 9.74 24.65 -18.03
C THR A 856 9.11 23.64 -19.00
N ASP A 857 8.62 22.51 -18.47
CA ASP A 857 7.85 21.54 -19.26
C ASP A 857 6.59 22.16 -19.86
N LYS A 858 5.92 23.04 -19.10
CA LYS A 858 4.75 23.81 -19.55
C LYS A 858 5.08 24.77 -20.68
N GLU A 859 6.20 25.47 -20.62
CA GLU A 859 6.63 26.35 -21.72
C GLU A 859 6.95 25.57 -23.01
N LEU A 860 7.51 24.36 -22.89
CA LEU A 860 7.70 23.48 -24.05
C LEU A 860 6.36 22.96 -24.60
N ASP A 861 5.42 22.62 -23.71
CA ASP A 861 4.05 22.23 -24.09
C ASP A 861 3.32 23.37 -24.83
N ASP A 862 3.33 24.57 -24.28
CA ASP A 862 2.72 25.75 -24.88
C ASP A 862 3.34 26.09 -26.25
N ALA A 863 4.67 25.90 -26.40
CA ALA A 863 5.36 26.11 -27.67
C ALA A 863 4.99 25.08 -28.75
N LEU A 864 4.47 23.91 -28.37
CA LEU A 864 4.01 22.85 -29.28
C LEU A 864 2.51 22.90 -29.56
N LEU A 865 1.73 23.66 -28.78
CA LEU A 865 0.29 23.81 -28.93
C LEU A 865 -0.17 24.15 -30.36
N PRO A 866 0.51 25.04 -31.13
CA PRO A 866 0.12 25.38 -32.50
C PRO A 866 0.22 24.20 -33.49
N TYR A 867 1.02 23.18 -33.15
CA TYR A 867 1.33 22.06 -34.04
C TYR A 867 0.64 20.76 -33.60
N ILE A 868 0.34 20.61 -32.31
CA ILE A 868 -0.26 19.41 -31.72
C ILE A 868 -1.43 19.85 -30.82
N SER A 869 -2.64 19.74 -31.35
CA SER A 869 -3.87 20.17 -30.67
C SER A 869 -4.25 19.26 -29.50
N LYS A 870 -4.05 17.94 -29.62
CA LYS A 870 -4.38 16.97 -28.57
C LYS A 870 -3.43 17.10 -27.37
N LYS A 871 -3.92 17.68 -26.27
CA LYS A 871 -3.17 17.94 -25.03
C LYS A 871 -2.41 16.71 -24.52
N GLU A 872 -3.08 15.57 -24.42
CA GLU A 872 -2.48 14.32 -23.92
C GLU A 872 -1.27 13.86 -24.76
N THR A 873 -1.37 13.95 -26.09
CA THR A 873 -0.27 13.58 -26.99
C THR A 873 0.89 14.55 -26.85
N ARG A 874 0.61 15.84 -26.71
CA ARG A 874 1.63 16.88 -26.55
C ARG A 874 2.39 16.73 -25.24
N GLU A 875 1.70 16.54 -24.12
CA GLU A 875 2.30 16.28 -22.80
C GLU A 875 3.22 15.06 -22.82
N LYS A 876 2.81 13.96 -23.47
CA LYS A 876 3.64 12.76 -23.64
C LYS A 876 4.90 13.02 -24.46
N LEU A 877 4.80 13.78 -25.55
CA LEU A 877 5.95 14.11 -26.40
C LEU A 877 6.94 15.03 -25.70
N VAL A 878 6.44 16.04 -24.98
CA VAL A 878 7.24 16.91 -24.11
C VAL A 878 8.00 16.07 -23.10
N LYS A 879 7.30 15.23 -22.34
CA LYS A 879 7.91 14.34 -21.34
C LYS A 879 8.94 13.41 -21.97
N PHE A 880 8.59 12.73 -23.07
CA PHE A 880 9.49 11.83 -23.78
C PHE A 880 10.79 12.53 -24.18
N ILE A 881 10.74 13.72 -24.77
CA ILE A 881 11.94 14.46 -25.18
C ILE A 881 12.77 14.87 -23.96
N LEU A 882 12.12 15.42 -22.93
CA LEU A 882 12.79 15.89 -21.72
C LEU A 882 13.46 14.74 -20.94
N THR A 883 12.82 13.57 -20.84
CA THR A 883 13.37 12.40 -20.14
C THR A 883 14.45 11.69 -20.94
N THR A 884 14.26 11.57 -22.26
CA THR A 884 15.15 10.79 -23.15
C THR A 884 16.49 11.49 -23.39
N TYR A 885 16.50 12.82 -23.45
CA TYR A 885 17.67 13.60 -23.87
C TYR A 885 18.23 14.54 -22.79
N SER A 886 17.79 14.38 -21.53
CA SER A 886 18.38 15.11 -20.40
C SER A 886 19.54 14.36 -19.77
N SER A 887 20.61 15.09 -19.46
CA SER A 887 21.80 14.54 -18.79
C SER A 887 21.46 14.09 -17.36
N ARG A 888 21.75 12.82 -17.02
CA ARG A 888 21.59 12.29 -15.65
C ARG A 888 22.75 12.74 -14.75
N PRO A 889 22.51 13.27 -13.53
CA PRO A 889 23.59 13.78 -12.67
C PRO A 889 24.52 12.74 -12.02
N LYS A 890 24.37 11.43 -12.26
CA LYS A 890 24.85 10.40 -11.30
C LYS A 890 25.66 9.21 -11.81
N GLN A 891 26.20 9.22 -13.02
CA GLN A 891 27.26 8.27 -13.39
C GLN A 891 28.35 9.03 -14.16
N ASN A 892 29.61 8.73 -13.88
CA ASN A 892 30.80 9.35 -14.51
C ASN A 892 30.93 9.09 -16.03
N GLN A 893 29.84 8.78 -16.72
CA GLN A 893 29.74 8.73 -18.17
C GLN A 893 28.68 9.74 -18.62
N ALA A 894 29.09 10.78 -19.34
CA ALA A 894 28.17 11.68 -19.99
C ALA A 894 27.34 10.90 -21.02
N ASP A 895 26.02 10.93 -20.89
CA ASP A 895 25.09 10.32 -21.85
C ASP A 895 25.31 10.97 -23.23
N LYS A 896 25.84 10.21 -24.18
CA LYS A 896 26.39 10.72 -25.46
C LYS A 896 25.36 11.42 -26.34
N ASP A 897 24.08 11.12 -26.15
CA ASP A 897 22.97 11.70 -26.90
C ASP A 897 22.27 12.86 -26.15
N ALA A 898 22.69 13.19 -24.92
CA ALA A 898 22.07 14.25 -24.14
C ALA A 898 22.39 15.64 -24.71
N PHE A 899 21.34 16.44 -24.87
CA PHE A 899 21.43 17.85 -25.27
C PHE A 899 20.65 18.79 -24.35
N LEU A 900 19.94 18.24 -23.36
CA LEU A 900 19.23 18.99 -22.32
C LEU A 900 19.94 18.90 -20.98
N GLN A 901 20.17 20.05 -20.36
CA GLN A 901 20.62 20.15 -18.98
C GLN A 901 19.38 20.40 -18.12
N ARG A 902 19.27 19.67 -17.00
CA ARG A 902 18.16 19.81 -16.06
C ARG A 902 18.63 20.48 -14.77
N ARG A 903 17.84 21.41 -14.25
CA ARG A 903 17.99 21.99 -12.91
C ARG A 903 16.63 22.19 -12.25
N ARG A 904 16.59 22.42 -10.94
CA ARG A 904 15.40 22.93 -10.26
C ARG A 904 15.56 24.43 -10.01
N ASN A 905 14.49 25.20 -10.18
CA ASN A 905 14.47 26.62 -9.82
C ASN A 905 14.22 26.81 -8.30
N ALA A 906 14.21 28.05 -7.82
CA ALA A 906 13.97 28.38 -6.42
C ALA A 906 12.57 27.94 -5.90
N LYS A 907 11.60 27.72 -6.81
CA LYS A 907 10.28 27.16 -6.51
C LYS A 907 10.23 25.62 -6.61
N GLN A 908 11.39 24.98 -6.75
CA GLN A 908 11.56 23.55 -7.00
C GLN A 908 10.93 23.02 -8.31
N GLU A 909 10.50 23.89 -9.22
CA GLU A 909 10.03 23.48 -10.55
C GLU A 909 11.23 23.04 -11.40
N GLN A 910 11.04 21.97 -12.18
CA GLN A 910 12.07 21.49 -13.09
C GLN A 910 12.20 22.44 -14.28
N GLN A 911 13.43 22.88 -14.51
CA GLN A 911 13.81 23.70 -15.65
C GLN A 911 14.86 22.98 -16.49
N TYR A 912 14.76 23.21 -17.80
CA TYR A 912 15.59 22.58 -18.81
C TYR A 912 16.30 23.65 -19.62
N ARG A 913 17.52 23.36 -20.06
CA ARG A 913 18.27 24.22 -20.97
C ARG A 913 18.91 23.36 -22.05
N VAL A 914 18.76 23.77 -23.31
CA VAL A 914 19.52 23.18 -24.41
C VAL A 914 20.98 23.60 -24.28
N PHE A 915 21.89 22.66 -24.04
CA PHE A 915 23.33 22.96 -23.84
C PHE A 915 24.20 22.65 -25.06
N ASN A 916 23.69 21.91 -26.04
CA ASN A 916 24.39 21.66 -27.30
C ASN A 916 23.41 21.45 -28.48
N GLY A 917 23.93 21.47 -29.71
CA GLY A 917 23.15 21.29 -30.95
C GLY A 917 22.91 19.83 -31.37
N GLN A 918 23.24 18.84 -30.54
CA GLN A 918 23.23 17.42 -30.94
C GLN A 918 21.82 16.90 -31.29
N TYR A 919 20.76 17.55 -30.83
CA TYR A 919 19.37 17.21 -31.17
C TYR A 919 19.14 17.10 -32.69
N THR A 920 19.79 17.97 -33.48
CA THR A 920 19.72 17.95 -34.95
C THR A 920 20.23 16.61 -35.51
N ASN A 921 21.40 16.16 -35.06
CA ASN A 921 21.99 14.90 -35.47
C ASN A 921 21.17 13.70 -34.96
N ASN A 922 20.70 13.76 -33.72
CA ASN A 922 19.90 12.69 -33.11
C ASN A 922 18.57 12.48 -33.85
N PHE A 923 17.87 13.57 -34.18
CA PHE A 923 16.63 13.50 -34.94
C PHE A 923 16.88 13.03 -36.38
N ALA A 924 17.97 13.47 -37.02
CA ALA A 924 18.37 12.97 -38.34
C ALA A 924 18.75 11.47 -38.31
N LYS A 925 19.39 10.97 -37.23
CA LYS A 925 19.64 9.53 -37.02
C LYS A 925 18.31 8.76 -36.94
N LEU A 926 17.32 9.26 -36.19
CA LEU A 926 15.99 8.62 -36.08
C LEU A 926 15.27 8.54 -37.44
N LYS A 927 15.24 9.64 -38.21
CA LYS A 927 14.64 9.66 -39.56
C LYS A 927 15.30 8.63 -40.49
N ARG A 928 16.64 8.59 -40.53
CA ARG A 928 17.40 7.62 -41.34
C ARG A 928 17.13 6.17 -40.94
N ARG A 929 17.00 5.89 -39.64
CA ARG A 929 16.67 4.55 -39.13
C ARG A 929 15.27 4.11 -39.54
N MET A 930 14.29 5.01 -39.47
CA MET A 930 12.93 4.72 -39.92
C MET A 930 12.90 4.43 -41.43
N LEU A 931 13.63 5.21 -42.25
CA LEU A 931 13.78 4.92 -43.68
C LEU A 931 14.35 3.51 -43.89
N LYS A 932 15.50 3.20 -43.27
CA LYS A 932 16.17 1.91 -43.42
C LYS A 932 15.33 0.72 -42.92
N LEU A 933 14.51 0.90 -41.89
CA LEU A 933 13.63 -0.15 -41.37
C LEU A 933 12.58 -0.59 -42.37
N PHE A 934 12.05 0.33 -43.18
CA PHE A 934 10.95 0.06 -44.10
C PHE A 934 11.38 0.16 -45.58
N GLU A 935 12.68 0.34 -45.85
CA GLU A 935 13.26 0.35 -47.20
C GLU A 935 13.13 -1.04 -47.84
N GLY A 936 12.35 -1.14 -48.92
CA GLY A 936 12.08 -2.41 -49.61
C GLY A 936 11.05 -3.32 -48.93
N ALA A 937 10.43 -2.90 -47.81
CA ALA A 937 9.39 -3.67 -47.15
C ALA A 937 8.04 -3.53 -47.89
N SER A 938 7.46 -4.65 -48.32
CA SER A 938 6.11 -4.70 -48.92
C SER A 938 4.98 -4.66 -47.89
N LYS A 939 5.28 -4.56 -46.59
CA LYS A 939 4.34 -4.72 -45.47
C LYS A 939 4.42 -3.56 -44.49
N SER A 940 3.30 -3.33 -43.80
CA SER A 940 3.17 -2.48 -42.61
C SER A 940 4.07 -2.90 -41.43
N ASN A 941 4.78 -4.03 -41.51
CA ASN A 941 5.50 -4.63 -40.40
C ASN A 941 6.97 -4.85 -40.79
N SER A 942 7.89 -4.53 -39.88
CA SER A 942 9.34 -4.70 -40.05
C SER A 942 10.00 -5.11 -38.72
N TYR A 943 11.22 -5.63 -38.76
CA TYR A 943 11.99 -5.95 -37.55
C TYR A 943 13.49 -5.75 -37.78
N VAL A 944 14.23 -5.63 -36.68
CA VAL A 944 15.68 -5.52 -36.69
C VAL A 944 16.29 -6.31 -35.54
N PHE A 945 17.45 -6.93 -35.78
CA PHE A 945 18.31 -7.49 -34.75
C PHE A 945 19.47 -6.53 -34.46
N THR A 946 19.64 -6.19 -33.19
CA THR A 946 20.68 -5.28 -32.68
C THR A 946 21.34 -5.86 -31.44
N SER A 947 22.55 -5.43 -31.11
CA SER A 947 23.27 -5.92 -29.93
C SER A 947 22.63 -5.39 -28.64
N HIS A 948 22.61 -6.22 -27.59
CA HIS A 948 21.87 -5.94 -26.35
C HIS A 948 22.36 -4.69 -25.63
N ASP A 949 23.67 -4.52 -25.48
CA ASP A 949 24.28 -3.34 -24.87
C ASP A 949 24.80 -2.39 -25.96
N SER A 950 23.88 -1.70 -26.66
CA SER A 950 24.29 -0.79 -27.74
C SER A 950 23.43 0.46 -27.86
N GLU A 951 24.09 1.58 -28.18
CA GLU A 951 23.45 2.84 -28.62
C GLU A 951 22.44 2.61 -29.77
N TYR A 952 22.62 1.53 -30.54
CA TYR A 952 21.69 1.14 -31.58
C TYR A 952 20.34 0.68 -31.03
N LEU A 953 20.31 -0.17 -30.01
CA LEU A 953 19.07 -0.64 -29.38
C LEU A 953 18.27 0.51 -28.78
N THR A 954 18.91 1.34 -27.95
CA THR A 954 18.26 2.50 -27.31
C THR A 954 17.57 3.39 -28.32
N ASN A 955 18.23 3.67 -29.45
CA ASN A 955 17.67 4.53 -30.49
C ASN A 955 16.54 3.87 -31.31
N TYR A 956 16.51 2.53 -31.42
CA TYR A 956 15.35 1.83 -31.99
C TYR A 956 14.15 1.82 -31.03
N ILE A 957 14.40 1.63 -29.72
CA ILE A 957 13.37 1.78 -28.69
C ILE A 957 12.81 3.22 -28.70
N ARG A 958 13.67 4.25 -28.75
CA ARG A 958 13.25 5.66 -28.89
C ARG A 958 12.36 5.90 -30.11
N LEU A 959 12.72 5.31 -31.26
CA LEU A 959 11.90 5.40 -32.47
C LEU A 959 10.54 4.73 -32.27
N GLY A 960 10.50 3.53 -31.68
CA GLY A 960 9.27 2.80 -31.38
C GLY A 960 8.35 3.57 -30.44
N SER A 961 8.90 4.09 -29.34
CA SER A 961 8.18 4.94 -28.39
C SER A 961 7.59 6.17 -29.07
N LEU A 962 8.36 6.83 -29.95
CA LEU A 962 7.87 7.98 -30.72
C LEU A 962 6.69 7.58 -31.64
N MET A 963 6.80 6.45 -32.32
CA MET A 963 5.73 5.92 -33.19
C MET A 963 4.44 5.64 -32.42
N GLU A 964 4.57 5.11 -31.20
CA GLU A 964 3.42 4.82 -30.34
C GLU A 964 2.75 6.06 -29.79
N ILE A 965 3.54 7.03 -29.30
CA ILE A 965 3.03 8.29 -28.76
C ILE A 965 2.29 9.08 -29.85
N LEU A 966 2.79 9.06 -31.09
CA LEU A 966 2.16 9.71 -32.24
C LEU A 966 0.96 8.94 -32.82
N GLY A 967 0.68 7.73 -32.34
CA GLY A 967 -0.43 6.91 -32.83
C GLY A 967 -0.28 6.56 -34.32
N ILE A 968 0.92 6.15 -34.73
CA ILE A 968 1.20 5.75 -36.12
C ILE A 968 1.69 4.31 -36.25
N GLY A 969 1.97 3.66 -35.13
CA GLY A 969 2.45 2.29 -35.08
C GLY A 969 2.62 1.79 -33.65
N SER A 970 3.04 0.53 -33.55
CA SER A 970 3.45 -0.15 -32.33
C SER A 970 4.83 -0.77 -32.47
N TYR A 971 5.49 -1.02 -31.35
CA TYR A 971 6.75 -1.76 -31.31
C TYR A 971 6.78 -2.77 -30.16
N GLU A 972 7.60 -3.79 -30.33
CA GLU A 972 7.83 -4.84 -29.34
C GLU A 972 9.30 -5.27 -29.41
N SER A 973 9.94 -5.44 -28.25
CA SER A 973 11.30 -5.99 -28.16
C SER A 973 11.27 -7.44 -27.62
N ARG A 974 12.11 -8.32 -28.18
CA ARG A 974 12.23 -9.72 -27.78
C ARG A 974 13.70 -10.15 -27.73
N GLY A 975 14.04 -10.91 -26.70
CA GLY A 975 15.43 -11.26 -26.39
C GLY A 975 16.13 -10.07 -25.74
N GLY A 976 16.92 -10.32 -24.71
CA GLY A 976 17.42 -9.33 -23.77
C GLY A 976 17.57 -9.95 -22.37
N ASP A 977 18.43 -9.36 -21.54
CA ASP A 977 18.64 -9.86 -20.18
C ASP A 977 17.47 -9.52 -19.24
N ASN A 978 16.79 -8.41 -19.54
CA ASN A 978 15.71 -7.87 -18.73
C ASN A 978 14.57 -8.88 -18.50
N PRO A 979 14.00 -8.91 -17.29
CA PRO A 979 12.89 -9.79 -16.97
C PRO A 979 11.69 -9.45 -17.85
N MET A 980 11.03 -10.46 -18.39
CA MET A 980 9.80 -10.23 -19.14
C MET A 980 8.60 -10.55 -18.27
N ILE A 981 7.45 -10.14 -18.75
CA ILE A 981 6.18 -10.29 -18.06
C ILE A 981 5.31 -11.16 -18.94
N PHE A 982 4.85 -12.27 -18.39
CA PHE A 982 3.79 -13.04 -19.01
C PHE A 982 2.47 -12.32 -18.80
N ILE A 983 1.77 -12.04 -19.91
CA ILE A 983 0.45 -11.44 -19.90
C ILE A 983 -0.52 -12.40 -20.57
N ARG A 984 -1.56 -12.78 -19.84
CA ARG A 984 -2.72 -13.51 -20.36
C ARG A 984 -3.93 -12.58 -20.39
N ILE A 985 -4.54 -12.44 -21.56
CA ILE A 985 -5.76 -11.66 -21.77
C ILE A 985 -6.98 -12.58 -21.84
N ASN A 986 -7.85 -12.48 -20.84
CA ASN A 986 -9.12 -13.20 -20.81
C ASN A 986 -10.23 -12.43 -21.55
N ASP A 987 -10.24 -11.10 -21.48
CA ASP A 987 -11.20 -10.27 -22.24
C ASP A 987 -10.53 -9.08 -22.96
N PRO A 988 -10.12 -9.26 -24.24
CA PRO A 988 -9.53 -8.18 -25.03
C PRO A 988 -10.48 -7.02 -25.33
N ARG A 989 -11.82 -7.27 -25.37
CA ARG A 989 -12.80 -6.22 -25.69
C ARG A 989 -12.87 -5.20 -24.57
N ARG A 990 -12.85 -5.67 -23.32
CA ARG A 990 -12.81 -4.82 -22.13
C ARG A 990 -11.54 -3.96 -22.09
N ILE A 991 -10.37 -4.56 -22.30
CA ILE A 991 -9.09 -3.82 -22.33
C ILE A 991 -9.14 -2.70 -23.37
N LYS A 992 -9.66 -2.98 -24.57
CA LYS A 992 -9.81 -1.97 -25.62
C LYS A 992 -10.71 -0.81 -25.17
N GLN A 993 -11.90 -1.13 -24.65
CA GLN A 993 -12.87 -0.13 -24.21
C GLN A 993 -12.28 0.80 -23.14
N ASP A 994 -11.63 0.22 -22.12
CA ASP A 994 -11.03 0.98 -21.03
C ASP A 994 -9.78 1.77 -21.45
N ALA A 995 -9.01 1.25 -22.42
CA ALA A 995 -7.87 1.96 -22.99
C ALA A 995 -8.29 3.19 -23.81
N GLU A 996 -9.45 3.13 -24.48
CA GLU A 996 -10.00 4.21 -25.31
C GLU A 996 -10.85 5.20 -24.50
N ASP A 997 -11.36 4.82 -23.32
CA ASP A 997 -12.18 5.68 -22.48
C ASP A 997 -11.36 6.75 -21.75
N ALA A 998 -11.62 8.01 -22.09
CA ALA A 998 -11.01 9.16 -21.44
C ALA A 998 -11.36 9.26 -19.94
N LYS A 999 -12.47 8.65 -19.51
CA LYS A 999 -12.97 8.63 -18.13
C LYS A 999 -12.57 7.38 -17.35
N TYR A 1000 -11.81 6.46 -17.94
CA TYR A 1000 -11.32 5.28 -17.23
C TYR A 1000 -10.63 5.70 -15.92
N ASN A 1001 -11.05 5.06 -14.83
CA ASN A 1001 -10.50 5.29 -13.51
C ASN A 1001 -10.25 3.96 -12.80
N ASN A 1002 -9.00 3.73 -12.42
CA ASN A 1002 -8.62 2.63 -11.55
C ASN A 1002 -9.00 3.00 -10.10
N SER A 1003 -9.94 2.24 -9.51
CA SER A 1003 -10.48 2.56 -8.19
C SER A 1003 -9.47 2.29 -7.08
N LEU A 1004 -8.64 1.26 -7.24
CA LEU A 1004 -7.55 0.95 -6.30
C LEU A 1004 -6.54 2.10 -6.21
N LEU A 1005 -6.07 2.61 -7.36
CA LEU A 1005 -5.17 3.77 -7.39
C LEU A 1005 -5.82 5.02 -6.77
N SER A 1006 -7.09 5.28 -7.07
CA SER A 1006 -7.84 6.39 -6.45
C SER A 1006 -7.92 6.24 -4.92
N ASN A 1007 -8.12 5.02 -4.42
CA ASN A 1007 -8.20 4.74 -2.99
C ASN A 1007 -6.82 4.91 -2.33
N ILE A 1008 -5.73 4.47 -2.97
CA ILE A 1008 -4.36 4.68 -2.48
C ILE A 1008 -4.03 6.17 -2.37
N GLU A 1009 -4.40 6.97 -3.38
CA GLU A 1009 -4.19 8.43 -3.35
C GLU A 1009 -4.98 9.09 -2.20
N LYS A 1010 -6.22 8.64 -1.96
CA LYS A 1010 -7.02 9.10 -0.81
C LYS A 1010 -6.38 8.70 0.52
N ARG A 1011 -6.01 7.42 0.69
CA ARG A 1011 -5.34 6.91 1.90
C ARG A 1011 -4.08 7.71 2.20
N HIS A 1012 -3.22 7.94 1.20
CA HIS A 1012 -2.01 8.74 1.37
C HIS A 1012 -2.32 10.18 1.81
N ARG A 1013 -3.34 10.81 1.24
CA ARG A 1013 -3.77 12.16 1.66
C ARG A 1013 -4.23 12.16 3.12
N SER A 1014 -5.11 11.22 3.49
CA SER A 1014 -5.58 11.07 4.86
C SER A 1014 -4.44 10.80 5.84
N SER A 1015 -3.48 9.93 5.49
CA SER A 1015 -2.29 9.68 6.32
C SER A 1015 -1.37 10.89 6.43
N SER A 1016 -1.29 11.73 5.38
CA SER A 1016 -0.53 12.99 5.44
C SER A 1016 -1.18 13.97 6.41
N GLU A 1017 -2.52 14.08 6.41
CA GLU A 1017 -3.26 14.95 7.34
C GLU A 1017 -3.05 14.53 8.80
N ILE A 1018 -3.06 13.22 9.09
CA ILE A 1018 -2.72 12.66 10.41
C ILE A 1018 -1.31 13.06 10.81
N PHE A 1019 -0.36 12.90 9.89
CA PHE A 1019 1.04 13.19 10.12
C PHE A 1019 1.26 14.67 10.46
N ASP A 1020 0.62 15.56 9.70
CA ASP A 1020 0.68 17.01 9.90
C ASP A 1020 0.11 17.39 11.26
N HIS A 1021 -1.06 16.84 11.59
CA HIS A 1021 -1.68 17.06 12.89
C HIS A 1021 -0.77 16.61 14.04
N PHE A 1022 -0.15 15.43 13.92
CA PHE A 1022 0.74 14.86 14.94
C PHE A 1022 1.97 15.73 15.26
N PHE A 1023 2.56 16.43 14.28
CA PHE A 1023 3.76 17.24 14.50
C PHE A 1023 3.49 18.74 14.68
N LEU A 1024 2.45 19.29 14.03
CA LEU A 1024 2.14 20.73 14.13
C LEU A 1024 1.49 21.10 15.47
N HIS A 1025 0.82 20.17 16.13
CA HIS A 1025 0.20 20.42 17.42
C HIS A 1025 1.09 19.95 18.56
N SER A 1026 1.03 20.69 19.67
CA SER A 1026 1.68 20.28 20.91
C SER A 1026 0.82 19.23 21.60
N PHE A 1027 1.45 18.11 21.96
CA PHE A 1027 0.87 17.04 22.74
C PHE A 1027 1.84 16.72 23.88
N ASP A 1028 1.32 16.33 25.03
CA ASP A 1028 2.17 15.67 26.02
C ASP A 1028 2.57 14.25 25.54
N ASN A 1029 3.51 13.61 26.24
CA ASN A 1029 4.04 12.33 25.80
C ASN A 1029 3.00 11.19 25.86
N GLU A 1030 2.06 11.26 26.81
CA GLU A 1030 1.02 10.25 26.98
C GLU A 1030 -0.04 10.39 25.89
N GLU A 1031 -0.48 11.62 25.60
CA GLU A 1031 -1.35 11.99 24.49
C GLU A 1031 -0.76 11.53 23.15
N ARG A 1032 0.54 11.72 22.90
CA ARG A 1032 1.19 11.24 21.66
C ARG A 1032 1.11 9.73 21.53
N TRP A 1033 1.39 9.00 22.60
CA TRP A 1033 1.30 7.54 22.59
C TRP A 1033 -0.14 7.04 22.47
N ASN A 1034 -1.10 7.74 23.08
CA ASN A 1034 -2.53 7.46 22.94
C ASN A 1034 -3.03 7.72 21.51
N PHE A 1035 -2.58 8.82 20.89
CA PHE A 1035 -2.86 9.12 19.49
C PHE A 1035 -2.31 8.04 18.55
N ILE A 1036 -1.06 7.60 18.79
CA ILE A 1036 -0.43 6.51 18.02
C ILE A 1036 -1.24 5.22 18.20
N GLU A 1037 -1.57 4.84 19.43
CA GLU A 1037 -2.36 3.63 19.70
C GLU A 1037 -3.70 3.65 18.97
N ASP A 1038 -4.44 4.76 19.04
CA ASP A 1038 -5.76 4.88 18.41
C ASP A 1038 -5.67 4.84 16.89
N PHE A 1039 -4.65 5.48 16.33
CA PHE A 1039 -4.34 5.39 14.91
C PHE A 1039 -4.04 3.95 14.48
N PHE A 1040 -3.24 3.21 15.26
CA PHE A 1040 -2.92 1.81 14.96
C PHE A 1040 -4.09 0.84 15.22
N LEU A 1041 -5.09 1.24 16.02
CA LEU A 1041 -6.32 0.49 16.26
C LEU A 1041 -7.49 0.89 15.33
N GLY A 1042 -7.19 1.68 14.30
CA GLY A 1042 -8.06 1.91 13.15
C GLY A 1042 -9.01 3.10 13.27
N ASP A 1043 -8.79 4.00 14.23
CA ASP A 1043 -9.59 5.22 14.37
C ASP A 1043 -9.44 6.11 13.12
N SER A 1044 -10.55 6.74 12.72
CA SER A 1044 -10.59 7.68 11.61
C SER A 1044 -9.90 9.02 11.95
N ASN A 1045 -9.52 9.79 10.93
CA ASN A 1045 -8.93 11.12 11.12
C ASN A 1045 -9.81 12.02 11.98
N ASP A 1046 -11.12 12.02 11.73
CA ASP A 1046 -12.07 12.87 12.45
C ASP A 1046 -12.12 12.49 13.94
N GLU A 1047 -12.18 11.18 14.24
CA GLU A 1047 -12.15 10.68 15.62
C GLU A 1047 -10.83 11.02 16.34
N LEU A 1048 -9.69 10.88 15.64
CA LEU A 1048 -8.38 11.21 16.19
C LEU A 1048 -8.25 12.71 16.49
N PHE A 1049 -8.70 13.58 15.59
CA PHE A 1049 -8.61 15.03 15.77
C PHE A 1049 -9.58 15.53 16.84
N GLU A 1050 -10.75 14.89 16.99
CA GLU A 1050 -11.69 15.20 18.07
C GLU A 1050 -11.18 14.76 19.44
N LYS A 1051 -10.62 13.54 19.54
CA LYS A 1051 -10.07 13.01 20.80
C LYS A 1051 -8.80 13.74 21.24
N TYR A 1052 -7.97 14.15 20.28
CA TYR A 1052 -6.66 14.74 20.53
C TYR A 1052 -6.51 16.07 19.78
N PRO A 1053 -7.23 17.14 20.15
CA PRO A 1053 -7.19 18.40 19.40
C PRO A 1053 -5.81 19.09 19.41
N GLY A 1054 -4.96 18.75 20.40
CA GLY A 1054 -3.63 19.33 20.57
C GLY A 1054 -3.63 20.82 20.92
N GLY A 1055 -2.46 21.35 21.26
CA GLY A 1055 -2.27 22.76 21.60
C GLY A 1055 -1.51 23.56 20.52
N GLU A 1056 -1.56 24.90 20.65
CA GLU A 1056 -0.86 25.80 19.74
C GLU A 1056 0.62 25.93 20.12
N ARG A 1057 1.45 25.15 19.42
CA ARG A 1057 2.93 25.27 19.35
C ARG A 1057 3.72 24.82 20.57
N ASN A 1058 4.94 24.36 20.32
CA ASN A 1058 5.88 23.89 21.31
C ASN A 1058 7.30 24.27 20.87
N HIS A 1059 7.97 25.12 21.66
CA HIS A 1059 9.39 25.44 21.46
C HIS A 1059 10.23 24.77 22.54
N ILE A 1060 11.02 23.77 22.14
CA ILE A 1060 11.87 23.00 23.04
C ILE A 1060 13.30 23.01 22.51
N ASP A 1061 14.25 23.42 23.35
CA ASP A 1061 15.66 23.12 23.13
C ASP A 1061 15.89 21.63 23.35
N ILE A 1062 15.92 20.89 22.24
CA ILE A 1062 16.03 19.42 22.20
C ILE A 1062 17.28 18.96 22.96
N VAL A 1063 18.42 19.61 22.73
CA VAL A 1063 19.71 19.19 23.30
C VAL A 1063 19.71 19.41 24.81
N ALA A 1064 19.23 20.57 25.27
CA ALA A 1064 19.14 20.86 26.70
C ALA A 1064 18.16 19.90 27.40
N TYR A 1065 17.03 19.59 26.76
CA TYR A 1065 16.05 18.64 27.28
C TYR A 1065 16.67 17.25 27.44
N VAL A 1066 17.31 16.72 26.40
CA VAL A 1066 17.95 15.39 26.43
C VAL A 1066 19.04 15.35 27.50
N LYS A 1067 19.92 16.36 27.57
CA LYS A 1067 21.00 16.43 28.59
C LYS A 1067 20.45 16.40 30.02
N ASN A 1068 19.38 17.14 30.29
CA ASN A 1068 18.79 17.22 31.63
C ASN A 1068 18.10 15.92 32.07
N HIS A 1069 17.60 15.11 31.13
CA HIS A 1069 16.83 13.90 31.41
C HIS A 1069 17.61 12.60 31.20
N MET A 1070 18.87 12.68 30.75
CA MET A 1070 19.81 11.56 30.64
C MET A 1070 20.61 11.29 31.93
N GLY A 1071 20.61 12.24 32.88
CA GLY A 1071 21.58 12.35 33.97
C GLY A 1071 21.59 11.30 35.09
N ASP A 1072 20.85 10.19 35.00
CA ASP A 1072 20.72 9.21 36.10
C ASP A 1072 21.18 7.77 35.75
N THR A 1073 21.89 7.56 34.63
CA THR A 1073 22.28 6.20 34.17
C THR A 1073 23.76 6.03 33.83
N THR A 1074 24.66 6.53 34.68
CA THR A 1074 26.05 6.03 34.70
C THR A 1074 26.25 5.02 35.83
N ILE A 1075 26.58 3.79 35.45
CA ILE A 1075 26.94 2.69 36.35
C ILE A 1075 28.27 3.00 37.04
N GLY A 1076 28.22 3.15 38.38
CA GLY A 1076 29.30 2.88 39.34
C GLY A 1076 30.38 3.95 39.59
N ASP A 1077 30.27 4.69 40.70
CA ASP A 1077 31.22 4.56 41.81
C ASP A 1077 30.77 5.34 43.07
N ASN A 1078 30.77 4.65 44.21
CA ASN A 1078 30.41 5.17 45.52
C ASN A 1078 31.57 5.97 46.13
N ASN A 1079 31.38 7.27 46.37
CA ASN A 1079 31.57 7.94 47.68
C ASN A 1079 31.59 9.47 47.52
N SER A 1080 30.56 10.14 48.02
CA SER A 1080 30.67 11.07 49.16
C SER A 1080 29.44 11.97 49.23
N SER A 1081 28.93 12.09 50.45
CA SER A 1081 27.79 12.90 50.83
C SER A 1081 28.08 14.39 50.76
N SER A 1082 27.17 15.18 50.19
CA SER A 1082 26.69 16.40 50.85
C SER A 1082 25.37 16.89 50.26
N LYS A 1083 24.39 17.06 51.14
CA LYS A 1083 23.07 17.64 50.88
C LYS A 1083 23.17 19.08 50.39
N SER A 1084 22.40 19.41 49.35
CA SER A 1084 21.56 20.63 49.32
C SER A 1084 20.41 20.46 48.32
N LYS A 1085 19.22 20.12 48.84
CA LYS A 1085 17.95 20.27 48.13
C LYS A 1085 17.53 21.75 48.15
N ALA A 1086 17.30 22.35 46.98
CA ALA A 1086 16.47 23.53 46.76
C ALA A 1086 15.97 23.45 45.30
N VAL A 1087 14.78 22.93 44.98
CA VAL A 1087 13.41 23.48 45.15
C VAL A 1087 13.15 24.71 44.28
N SER A 1088 12.44 24.55 43.13
CA SER A 1088 11.49 25.55 42.57
C SER A 1088 10.68 25.08 41.33
N THR A 1089 9.96 23.95 41.34
CA THR A 1089 9.24 23.46 40.13
C THR A 1089 7.71 23.62 40.08
N PHE A 1090 7.03 24.21 41.09
CA PHE A 1090 5.55 24.26 41.14
C PHE A 1090 4.95 25.65 41.36
N VAL A 1091 5.60 26.71 40.84
CA VAL A 1091 5.09 28.10 40.91
C VAL A 1091 3.95 28.29 39.87
N PRO A 1092 2.90 29.11 40.13
CA PRO A 1092 1.85 29.38 39.15
C PRO A 1092 2.44 29.97 37.86
N GLN A 1093 2.23 29.30 36.73
CA GLN A 1093 2.72 29.72 35.42
C GLN A 1093 1.60 30.36 34.61
N GLU A 1094 1.87 31.54 34.04
CA GLU A 1094 0.85 32.33 33.37
C GLU A 1094 0.29 31.61 32.13
N GLY A 1095 -1.04 31.51 32.02
CA GLY A 1095 -1.71 30.88 30.88
C GLY A 1095 -1.66 29.34 30.84
N ARG A 1096 -1.01 28.69 31.81
CA ARG A 1096 -0.95 27.21 31.88
C ARG A 1096 -2.30 26.63 32.31
N LYS A 1097 -2.68 25.50 31.70
CA LYS A 1097 -3.84 24.70 32.13
C LYS A 1097 -3.48 23.83 33.34
N TYR A 1098 -4.30 23.87 34.39
CA TYR A 1098 -4.12 23.10 35.62
C TYR A 1098 -5.31 22.15 35.85
N MET A 1099 -4.99 20.87 36.05
CA MET A 1099 -5.90 19.76 36.35
C MET A 1099 -6.01 19.49 37.86
N SER A 1100 -6.96 18.65 38.26
CA SER A 1100 -7.30 18.39 39.66
C SER A 1100 -6.11 17.84 40.46
N ASN A 1101 -5.27 17.03 39.83
CA ASN A 1101 -4.08 16.41 40.42
C ASN A 1101 -2.79 17.21 40.16
N ASP A 1102 -2.85 18.40 39.59
CA ASP A 1102 -1.65 19.22 39.42
C ASP A 1102 -1.25 19.91 40.72
N LEU A 1103 0.06 19.96 40.99
CA LEU A 1103 0.61 20.63 42.16
C LEU A 1103 0.84 22.12 41.86
N ILE A 1104 0.27 22.98 42.70
CA ILE A 1104 0.49 24.42 42.63
C ILE A 1104 0.90 24.96 43.99
N THR A 1105 1.93 25.80 43.97
CA THR A 1105 2.48 26.44 45.16
C THR A 1105 1.87 27.82 45.32
N LEU A 1106 0.96 27.95 46.28
CA LEU A 1106 0.31 29.22 46.64
C LEU A 1106 0.64 29.51 48.11
N ASP A 1107 1.02 30.75 48.42
CA ASP A 1107 1.44 31.20 49.76
C ASP A 1107 2.46 30.27 50.46
N GLY A 1108 3.44 29.78 49.71
CA GLY A 1108 4.52 28.93 50.23
C GLY A 1108 4.12 27.49 50.54
N GLN A 1109 2.91 27.05 50.19
CA GLN A 1109 2.47 25.65 50.32
C GLN A 1109 2.22 25.03 48.94
N THR A 1110 2.80 23.87 48.66
CA THR A 1110 2.54 23.11 47.43
C THR A 1110 1.46 22.06 47.70
N LYS A 1111 0.31 22.17 47.05
CA LYS A 1111 -0.78 21.20 47.15
C LYS A 1111 -1.40 20.95 45.78
N HIS A 1112 -2.13 19.84 45.67
CA HIS A 1112 -2.93 19.56 44.49
C HIS A 1112 -4.05 20.61 44.34
N VAL A 1113 -4.39 20.98 43.11
CA VAL A 1113 -5.48 21.91 42.80
C VAL A 1113 -6.81 21.42 43.40
N SER A 1114 -7.07 20.11 43.38
CA SER A 1114 -8.20 19.46 44.05
C SER A 1114 -8.29 19.81 45.55
N LYS A 1115 -7.14 19.83 46.21
CA LYS A 1115 -7.03 20.16 47.64
C LYS A 1115 -7.21 21.66 47.87
N TRP A 1116 -6.68 22.51 46.99
CA TRP A 1116 -6.92 23.96 47.02
C TRP A 1116 -8.39 24.32 46.80
N LEU A 1117 -9.12 23.62 45.91
CA LEU A 1117 -10.56 23.78 45.70
C LEU A 1117 -11.40 23.47 46.95
N ILE A 1118 -10.89 22.63 47.86
CA ILE A 1118 -11.57 22.25 49.10
C ILE A 1118 -11.17 23.17 50.24
N GLU A 1119 -9.87 23.41 50.42
CA GLU A 1119 -9.35 24.10 51.60
C GLU A 1119 -9.38 25.62 51.48
N ASN A 1120 -9.08 26.19 50.31
CA ASN A 1120 -9.06 27.65 50.11
C ASN A 1120 -9.35 28.04 48.65
N PRO A 1121 -10.61 27.99 48.20
CA PRO A 1121 -11.00 28.29 46.83
C PRO A 1121 -10.81 29.77 46.46
N ILE A 1122 -10.79 30.69 47.43
CA ILE A 1122 -10.58 32.12 47.16
C ILE A 1122 -9.14 32.36 46.68
N GLU A 1123 -8.13 31.82 47.37
CA GLU A 1123 -6.74 32.00 46.96
C GLU A 1123 -6.45 31.33 45.63
N LEU A 1124 -7.07 30.18 45.36
CA LEU A 1124 -6.98 29.53 44.06
C LEU A 1124 -7.58 30.41 42.94
N ASP A 1125 -8.72 31.07 43.15
CA ASP A 1125 -9.30 31.99 42.15
C ASP A 1125 -8.53 33.31 42.02
N LYS A 1126 -7.94 33.84 43.09
CA LYS A 1126 -7.03 35.00 43.01
C LYS A 1126 -5.78 34.66 42.21
N ALA A 1127 -5.17 33.49 42.46
CA ALA A 1127 -4.03 33.02 41.69
C ALA A 1127 -4.41 32.80 40.22
N ARG A 1128 -5.57 32.21 39.98
CA ARG A 1128 -6.14 32.03 38.63
C ARG A 1128 -6.27 33.35 37.87
N ARG A 1129 -6.74 34.41 38.53
CA ARG A 1129 -6.88 35.74 37.90
C ARG A 1129 -5.55 36.47 37.77
N LYS A 1130 -4.70 36.39 38.78
CA LYS A 1130 -3.42 37.12 38.84
C LYS A 1130 -2.41 36.58 37.84
N PHE A 1131 -2.37 35.26 37.67
CA PHE A 1131 -1.47 34.57 36.77
C PHE A 1131 -2.23 33.97 35.58
N SER A 1132 -3.43 34.46 35.25
CA SER A 1132 -4.21 33.99 34.09
C SER A 1132 -4.28 32.46 33.93
N LEU A 1133 -4.38 31.71 35.05
CA LEU A 1133 -4.35 30.25 35.03
C LEU A 1133 -5.62 29.72 34.36
N ILE A 1134 -5.46 28.70 33.51
CA ILE A 1134 -6.58 28.07 32.83
C ILE A 1134 -6.95 26.83 33.66
N PHE A 1135 -8.18 26.74 34.14
CA PHE A 1135 -8.66 25.51 34.76
C PHE A 1135 -9.55 24.76 33.79
N ASP A 1136 -9.54 23.44 33.89
CA ASP A 1136 -10.51 22.63 33.17
C ASP A 1136 -11.95 23.01 33.54
N GLN A 1137 -12.89 22.80 32.61
CA GLN A 1137 -14.27 23.26 32.75
C GLN A 1137 -14.93 22.70 34.00
N GLU A 1138 -14.64 21.45 34.37
CA GLU A 1138 -15.19 20.83 35.57
C GLU A 1138 -14.64 21.49 36.86
N ILE A 1139 -13.33 21.72 36.93
CA ILE A 1139 -12.67 22.42 38.05
C ILE A 1139 -13.18 23.85 38.19
N PHE A 1140 -13.34 24.55 37.07
CA PHE A 1140 -13.84 25.91 37.05
C PHE A 1140 -15.30 25.98 37.50
N VAL A 1141 -16.14 25.04 37.06
CA VAL A 1141 -17.55 24.94 37.50
C VAL A 1141 -17.61 24.66 39.01
N ILE A 1142 -16.80 23.74 39.53
CA ILE A 1142 -16.73 23.43 40.96
C ILE A 1142 -16.22 24.64 41.76
N LEU A 1143 -15.16 25.30 41.30
CA LEU A 1143 -14.61 26.52 41.90
C LEU A 1143 -15.67 27.62 41.97
N MET A 1144 -16.35 27.90 40.85
CA MET A 1144 -17.41 28.90 40.77
C MET A 1144 -18.62 28.56 41.64
N SER A 1145 -19.02 27.28 41.69
CA SER A 1145 -20.10 26.81 42.55
C SER A 1145 -19.78 27.00 44.03
N LYS A 1146 -18.55 26.65 44.45
CA LYS A 1146 -18.08 26.82 45.83
C LYS A 1146 -17.93 28.28 46.23
N LEU A 1147 -17.38 29.12 45.34
CA LEU A 1147 -17.32 30.57 45.57
C LEU A 1147 -18.72 31.18 45.68
N ARG A 1148 -19.69 30.72 44.87
CA ARG A 1148 -21.08 31.18 44.93
C ARG A 1148 -21.79 30.76 46.22
N HIS A 1149 -21.63 29.52 46.67
CA HIS A 1149 -22.34 29.01 47.85
C HIS A 1149 -21.71 29.41 49.18
N TYR A 1150 -20.38 29.34 49.28
CA TYR A 1150 -19.68 29.49 50.55
C TYR A 1150 -18.95 30.83 50.70
N HIS A 1151 -18.72 31.55 49.60
CA HIS A 1151 -17.99 32.83 49.58
C HIS A 1151 -18.71 33.90 48.73
N PHE A 1152 -20.04 33.97 48.86
CA PHE A 1152 -20.90 34.79 48.02
C PHE A 1152 -20.52 36.28 47.93
N PRO A 1153 -20.06 36.98 49.00
CA PRO A 1153 -19.62 38.36 48.89
C PRO A 1153 -18.45 38.56 47.92
N TYR A 1154 -17.45 37.66 47.95
CA TYR A 1154 -16.33 37.65 47.02
C TYR A 1154 -16.78 37.34 45.58
N TYR A 1155 -17.66 36.35 45.42
CA TYR A 1155 -18.23 35.97 44.12
C TYR A 1155 -19.08 37.10 43.49
N ARG A 1156 -19.91 37.79 44.27
CA ARG A 1156 -20.75 38.92 43.83
C ARG A 1156 -19.90 40.05 43.28
N ASP A 1157 -18.86 40.44 44.02
CA ASP A 1157 -17.99 41.56 43.66
C ASP A 1157 -17.12 41.20 42.46
N MET A 1158 -16.67 39.94 42.34
CA MET A 1158 -15.85 39.50 41.22
C MET A 1158 -16.63 39.32 39.90
N MET A 1159 -17.94 39.07 39.96
CA MET A 1159 -18.82 38.86 38.79
C MET A 1159 -19.56 40.14 38.35
N GLY A 1160 -19.41 41.26 39.08
CA GLY A 1160 -20.00 42.55 38.69
C GLY A 1160 -21.53 42.52 38.56
N LEU A 1161 -22.22 41.77 39.43
CA LEU A 1161 -23.67 41.57 39.32
C LEU A 1161 -24.44 42.88 39.57
N LYS A 1162 -25.11 43.38 38.52
CA LYS A 1162 -25.90 44.61 38.51
C LYS A 1162 -27.14 44.48 39.40
N LEU A 1163 -27.22 45.28 40.46
CA LEU A 1163 -28.40 45.36 41.34
C LEU A 1163 -29.51 46.18 40.67
N GLN A 1164 -30.73 45.64 40.68
CA GLN A 1164 -31.94 46.38 40.32
C GLN A 1164 -32.31 47.35 41.44
N ILE A 1165 -32.65 48.58 41.08
CA ILE A 1165 -32.92 49.68 42.00
C ILE A 1165 -34.32 50.23 41.78
N GLY A 1166 -34.98 50.64 42.85
CA GLY A 1166 -36.21 51.43 42.77
C GLY A 1166 -35.88 52.88 42.42
N PHE A 1167 -35.98 53.24 41.13
CA PHE A 1167 -35.75 54.61 40.67
C PHE A 1167 -37.09 55.32 40.37
N PRO A 1168 -37.34 56.54 40.88
CA PRO A 1168 -38.59 57.25 40.66
C PRO A 1168 -38.90 57.43 39.16
N GLY A 1169 -40.12 57.06 38.74
CA GLY A 1169 -40.55 57.09 37.35
C GLY A 1169 -40.60 55.73 36.65
N TYR A 1170 -40.15 54.66 37.32
CA TYR A 1170 -40.29 53.28 36.82
C TYR A 1170 -41.13 52.45 37.81
N GLU A 1171 -42.10 51.70 37.30
CA GLU A 1171 -43.07 50.93 38.12
C GLU A 1171 -42.46 49.69 38.79
N ARG A 1172 -41.29 49.24 38.34
CA ARG A 1172 -40.57 48.07 38.86
C ARG A 1172 -39.09 48.38 39.05
N PRO A 1173 -38.37 47.66 39.93
CA PRO A 1173 -36.94 47.81 40.08
C PRO A 1173 -36.21 47.62 38.75
N VAL A 1174 -35.40 48.59 38.35
CA VAL A 1174 -34.67 48.59 37.06
C VAL A 1174 -33.18 48.49 37.31
N ALA A 1175 -32.43 47.94 36.35
CA ALA A 1175 -30.97 47.92 36.45
C ALA A 1175 -30.43 49.36 36.57
N ALA A 1176 -29.49 49.59 37.48
CA ALA A 1176 -28.95 50.92 37.80
C ALA A 1176 -28.40 51.71 36.60
N ASN A 1177 -28.01 51.02 35.52
CA ASN A 1177 -27.49 51.64 34.31
C ASN A 1177 -28.60 52.21 33.38
N LEU A 1178 -29.86 51.80 33.54
CA LEU A 1178 -30.97 52.31 32.70
C LEU A 1178 -31.25 53.80 32.96
N PRO A 1179 -31.54 54.23 34.22
CA PRO A 1179 -31.86 55.63 34.51
C PRO A 1179 -30.67 56.59 34.32
N TYR A 1180 -29.45 56.04 34.37
CA TYR A 1180 -28.20 56.75 34.06
C TYR A 1180 -28.19 57.29 32.61
N HIS A 1181 -28.87 56.63 31.67
CA HIS A 1181 -29.02 57.10 30.28
C HIS A 1181 -30.24 57.99 30.09
N ASP A 1182 -31.38 57.61 30.65
CA ASP A 1182 -32.68 58.24 30.36
C ASP A 1182 -32.91 59.55 31.12
N ALA A 1183 -32.46 59.62 32.40
CA ALA A 1183 -32.67 60.78 33.26
C ALA A 1183 -31.44 61.09 34.15
N PRO A 1184 -30.26 61.36 33.56
CA PRO A 1184 -28.97 61.42 34.25
C PRO A 1184 -28.92 62.43 35.41
N LEU A 1185 -29.57 63.60 35.28
CA LEU A 1185 -29.60 64.62 36.34
C LEU A 1185 -30.42 64.15 37.56
N GLN A 1186 -31.54 63.48 37.34
CA GLN A 1186 -32.36 62.94 38.43
C GLN A 1186 -31.69 61.73 39.06
N PHE A 1187 -31.09 60.86 38.24
CA PHE A 1187 -30.33 59.71 38.70
C PHE A 1187 -29.16 60.13 39.58
N TYR A 1188 -28.40 61.15 39.19
CA TYR A 1188 -27.30 61.67 40.00
C TYR A 1188 -27.77 62.26 41.35
N LYS A 1189 -28.90 62.97 41.38
CA LYS A 1189 -29.46 63.50 42.64
C LYS A 1189 -29.94 62.41 43.58
N TRP A 1190 -30.50 61.33 43.03
CA TRP A 1190 -30.94 60.17 43.78
C TRP A 1190 -29.74 59.34 44.28
N TRP A 1191 -28.77 59.07 43.40
CA TRP A 1191 -27.56 58.30 43.71
C TRP A 1191 -26.75 58.94 44.84
N ARG A 1192 -26.59 60.28 44.82
CA ARG A 1192 -25.92 61.02 45.90
C ARG A 1192 -26.54 60.87 47.29
N LYS A 1193 -27.81 60.50 47.37
CA LYS A 1193 -28.51 60.27 48.63
C LYS A 1193 -28.54 58.79 49.03
N ASN A 1194 -28.04 57.92 48.16
CA ASN A 1194 -28.14 56.46 48.24
C ASN A 1194 -26.81 55.81 47.79
N GLU A 1195 -25.67 56.43 48.08
CA GLU A 1195 -24.35 55.97 47.59
C GLU A 1195 -24.00 54.56 48.10
N ASP A 1196 -24.52 54.18 49.27
CA ASP A 1196 -24.30 52.85 49.87
C ASP A 1196 -25.13 51.74 49.19
N ASN A 1197 -26.17 52.09 48.42
CA ASN A 1197 -27.08 51.11 47.81
C ASN A 1197 -26.60 50.62 46.44
N ILE A 1198 -25.65 51.31 45.82
CA ILE A 1198 -25.10 50.95 44.50
C ILE A 1198 -23.60 51.28 44.45
N SER A 1199 -22.79 50.26 44.19
CA SER A 1199 -21.40 50.45 43.79
C SER A 1199 -21.31 50.65 42.28
N MET A 1200 -20.84 51.83 41.86
CA MET A 1200 -20.55 52.13 40.45
C MET A 1200 -19.04 52.10 40.20
N THR A 1201 -18.63 51.60 39.04
CA THR A 1201 -17.21 51.65 38.66
C THR A 1201 -16.77 53.11 38.43
N LYS A 1202 -15.47 53.39 38.57
CA LYS A 1202 -14.93 54.76 38.36
C LYS A 1202 -15.29 55.31 36.98
N VAL A 1203 -15.31 54.48 35.96
CA VAL A 1203 -15.65 54.85 34.58
C VAL A 1203 -17.12 55.29 34.48
N GLU A 1204 -18.03 54.54 35.09
CA GLU A 1204 -19.47 54.87 35.10
C GLU A 1204 -19.74 56.16 35.87
N ILE A 1205 -19.06 56.38 37.01
CA ILE A 1205 -19.16 57.61 37.79
C ILE A 1205 -18.73 58.81 36.94
N ILE A 1206 -17.56 58.75 36.30
CA ILE A 1206 -17.06 59.85 35.46
C ILE A 1206 -18.03 60.16 34.33
N SER A 1207 -18.55 59.12 33.67
CA SER A 1207 -19.48 59.26 32.56
C SER A 1207 -20.82 59.87 33.00
N LEU A 1208 -21.28 59.59 34.23
CA LEU A 1208 -22.49 60.21 34.80
C LEU A 1208 -22.23 61.69 35.08
N LEU A 1209 -21.09 61.99 35.70
CA LEU A 1209 -20.71 63.36 36.06
C LEU A 1209 -20.57 64.25 34.82
N LEU A 1210 -19.99 63.74 33.72
CA LEU A 1210 -19.88 64.48 32.44
C LEU A 1210 -21.26 64.82 31.87
N LYS A 1211 -22.18 63.85 31.82
CA LYS A 1211 -23.55 64.09 31.35
C LYS A 1211 -24.30 65.09 32.22
N VAL A 1212 -24.18 64.99 33.54
CA VAL A 1212 -24.80 65.93 34.48
C VAL A 1212 -24.19 67.32 34.38
N ASN A 1213 -22.87 67.44 34.19
CA ASN A 1213 -22.20 68.72 33.97
C ASN A 1213 -22.71 69.42 32.72
N THR A 1214 -22.99 68.64 31.67
CA THR A 1214 -23.49 69.17 30.39
C THR A 1214 -24.93 69.70 30.53
N ILE A 1215 -25.76 69.04 31.34
CA ILE A 1215 -27.18 69.38 31.50
C ILE A 1215 -27.39 70.49 32.55
N ASN A 1216 -26.74 70.39 33.71
CA ASN A 1216 -26.79 71.42 34.74
C ASN A 1216 -25.50 71.40 35.60
N PRO A 1217 -24.48 72.21 35.24
CA PRO A 1217 -23.21 72.25 35.94
C PRO A 1217 -23.34 72.58 37.43
N ASN A 1218 -24.37 73.34 37.82
CA ASN A 1218 -24.57 73.78 39.20
C ASN A 1218 -25.13 72.67 40.11
N ALA A 1219 -25.62 71.57 39.53
CA ALA A 1219 -26.05 70.41 40.31
C ALA A 1219 -24.88 69.57 40.86
N LEU A 1220 -23.69 69.67 40.26
CA LEU A 1220 -22.49 68.97 40.72
C LEU A 1220 -21.92 69.60 42.00
N VAL A 1221 -21.58 68.77 42.98
CA VAL A 1221 -20.88 69.21 44.19
C VAL A 1221 -19.41 69.47 43.90
N LYS A 1222 -18.80 70.32 44.73
CA LYS A 1222 -17.41 70.79 44.57
C LYS A 1222 -16.41 69.63 44.35
N LYS A 1223 -16.51 68.55 45.13
CA LYS A 1223 -15.67 67.34 45.00
C LYS A 1223 -15.76 66.68 43.62
N HIS A 1224 -16.93 66.66 43.00
CA HIS A 1224 -17.13 66.04 41.68
C HIS A 1224 -16.75 66.99 40.53
N LYS A 1225 -16.87 68.31 40.72
CA LYS A 1225 -16.32 69.30 39.80
C LYS A 1225 -14.78 69.24 39.77
N GLU A 1226 -14.15 69.10 40.92
CA GLU A 1226 -12.70 68.93 41.03
C GLU A 1226 -12.24 67.63 40.35
N LEU A 1227 -12.99 66.53 40.49
CA LEU A 1227 -12.71 65.26 39.81
C LEU A 1227 -12.72 65.41 38.28
N LEU A 1228 -13.72 66.11 37.72
CA LEU A 1228 -13.78 66.39 36.27
C LEU A 1228 -12.66 67.32 35.80
N SER A 1229 -12.30 68.34 36.61
CA SER A 1229 -11.20 69.26 36.27
C SER A 1229 -9.83 68.60 36.20
N LYS A 1230 -9.62 67.51 36.96
CA LYS A 1230 -8.37 66.71 36.92
C LYS A 1230 -8.27 65.79 35.71
N LEU A 1231 -9.39 65.46 35.06
CA LEU A 1231 -9.43 64.61 33.87
C LEU A 1231 -9.24 65.41 32.57
N GLY A 1232 -9.49 66.73 32.61
CA GLY A 1232 -9.27 67.63 31.47
C GLY A 1232 -7.86 68.25 31.42
N LYS A 1233 -6.92 67.79 32.25
CA LYS A 1233 -5.50 68.20 32.26
C LYS A 1233 -4.60 67.05 31.88
#